data_AF-A0A553IDZ4-F1
#
_entry.id   AF-A0A553IDZ4-F1
#
_cell.length_a   1.000
_cell.length_b   1.000
_cell.length_c   1.000
_cell.angle_alpha   90.00
_cell.angle_beta   90.00
_cell.angle_gamma   90.00
#
_symmetry.space_group_name_H-M   'P 1'
#
loop_
_entity.id
_entity.type
_entity.pdbx_description
1 polymer ?
#
loop_
_entity_poly.entity_id
_entity_poly.type
_entity_poly.pdbx_seq_one_letter_code
_entity_poly.pdbx_strand_id
1 'polypeptide(L)'
;MVESRLFKPLKIGNVEVKHRIGMAPLTRRRATRDRVPTPMMKEYYSQRASVPGTLIISEGVLVSPSGAGGFAHVPGIWSQDQVAAWKTITDEIHRKGCFVFCQLFAMGRAGDVETAQKEGIDIIGPSAIPLAKGAPIPRAMTITEIRQMTQDFATASENAVKAGFDGVECHGANGYLLDQFLHDTSNQRNDEYGGSVENRSRFLSDVMKAMVDAIGPERVGLRLSPWSSFQIVRMENPIPQFTDVVNKASKLNLAYLHLVESRVDGAVDCETEAPERLDFAYDIWDKPLLVAGGYKLANAQKLVDEEYPNKDIMVIIGRHFVSNPDLVYRFKEGLKLNAYNRDTFYVVESSVGSSEVAILRSQDALRMPAIESTKAETRWTTRIVPVVLAVAVAYATYVVVARVCVKYLLGSLDETGAAIAILVLYFFFFLFMISTYARTLYHANFNPGVVPLGPRAVERQKAMGEKRMMQSYGTDDVEGRAYGAGPSNDPDSPGLECFYSRDAFVCEPDGRPKWCSECCNWKQDRVHHSREIGRCVHRMDHYCPWAGGMIAENSFKFFVQFTTYTASFCAVVLGASAYVLRRQVQLGASPDSYLIAVIAIAAFFGLFSFFMTVTAVRYILLNMTNVDILSFHQKVYHLAVRVPRGTRSDRFGVIVYPLTMRGTSSHSRMSGKYERAGQQSGDLSATSRDDLATRTFAVLETNPGENPWDLGYRRNWQSVMGTNPLDWLLPIRHSPCTNHENSESIYPMDCILDQLRSRYGLPTGPPSDENTVMEMRGLRS
;
A
#
# COMPACT_ATOMS: atom_id res chain seq x y z
N MET A 1 -8.29 26.19 22.67
CA MET A 1 -8.50 26.50 21.24
C MET A 1 -9.73 25.73 20.80
N VAL A 2 -10.68 26.39 20.12
CA VAL A 2 -11.86 25.69 19.58
C VAL A 2 -11.38 24.76 18.46
N GLU A 3 -11.79 23.50 18.50
CA GLU A 3 -11.47 22.52 17.45
C GLU A 3 -12.16 22.94 16.13
N SER A 4 -11.35 23.09 15.06
CA SER A 4 -11.80 23.55 13.74
C SER A 4 -12.96 22.73 13.20
N ARG A 5 -13.92 23.37 12.51
CA ARG A 5 -15.05 22.70 11.84
C ARG A 5 -14.58 21.73 10.76
N LEU A 6 -13.36 21.91 10.24
CA LEU A 6 -12.77 21.03 9.23
C LEU A 6 -12.71 19.55 9.68
N PHE A 7 -12.63 19.29 10.99
CA PHE A 7 -12.57 17.94 11.56
C PHE A 7 -13.88 17.51 12.24
N LYS A 8 -14.97 18.25 12.04
CA LYS A 8 -16.29 17.89 12.57
C LYS A 8 -17.10 17.11 11.54
N PRO A 9 -18.07 16.27 11.98
CA PRO A 9 -18.96 15.58 11.08
C PRO A 9 -19.79 16.52 10.20
N LEU A 10 -20.24 15.99 9.06
CA LEU A 10 -21.14 16.66 8.13
C LEU A 10 -22.04 15.62 7.46
N LYS A 11 -23.34 15.92 7.37
CA LYS A 11 -24.28 15.08 6.62
C LYS A 11 -24.33 15.54 5.16
N ILE A 12 -24.14 14.62 4.23
CA ILE A 12 -24.19 14.84 2.79
C ILE A 12 -25.17 13.81 2.20
N GLY A 13 -26.37 14.25 1.84
CA GLY A 13 -27.43 13.33 1.40
C GLY A 13 -27.68 12.23 2.45
N ASN A 14 -27.46 10.97 2.07
CA ASN A 14 -27.58 9.79 2.93
C ASN A 14 -26.33 9.43 3.75
N VAL A 15 -25.20 10.09 3.53
CA VAL A 15 -23.94 9.76 4.22
C VAL A 15 -23.62 10.77 5.30
N GLU A 16 -23.02 10.31 6.40
CA GLU A 16 -22.50 11.18 7.46
C GLU A 16 -20.99 11.01 7.55
N VAL A 17 -20.27 11.97 6.96
CA VAL A 17 -18.80 12.00 7.01
C VAL A 17 -18.34 12.42 8.40
N LYS A 18 -17.17 11.95 8.84
CA LYS A 18 -16.62 12.25 10.18
C LYS A 18 -15.75 13.51 10.21
N HIS A 19 -15.43 14.06 9.04
CA HIS A 19 -14.67 15.29 8.86
C HIS A 19 -15.01 15.92 7.51
N ARG A 20 -14.66 17.20 7.33
CA ARG A 20 -14.99 18.02 6.16
C ARG A 20 -13.82 18.12 5.17
N ILE A 21 -13.07 17.03 5.01
CA ILE A 21 -11.96 16.87 4.05
C ILE A 21 -12.25 15.66 3.18
N GLY A 22 -12.32 15.83 1.86
CA GLY A 22 -12.63 14.77 0.90
C GLY A 22 -11.66 14.68 -0.27
N MET A 23 -11.65 13.53 -0.93
CA MET A 23 -10.82 13.29 -2.11
C MET A 23 -11.54 13.76 -3.37
N ALA A 24 -10.86 14.57 -4.18
CA ALA A 24 -11.36 15.03 -5.46
C ALA A 24 -11.41 13.90 -6.51
N PRO A 25 -12.26 14.02 -7.54
CA PRO A 25 -12.23 13.17 -8.71
C PRO A 25 -10.94 13.37 -9.51
N LEU A 26 -10.19 12.29 -9.74
CA LEU A 26 -8.84 12.34 -10.31
C LEU A 26 -8.62 11.23 -11.34
N THR A 27 -8.79 11.51 -12.63
CA THR A 27 -8.52 10.53 -13.71
C THR A 27 -7.08 10.05 -13.72
N ARG A 28 -6.88 8.71 -13.69
CA ARG A 28 -5.55 8.10 -13.58
C ARG A 28 -5.14 7.16 -14.71
N ARG A 29 -6.06 6.82 -15.62
CA ARG A 29 -5.81 5.96 -16.81
C ARG A 29 -5.30 4.55 -16.48
N ARG A 30 -5.94 3.88 -15.50
CA ARG A 30 -5.53 2.56 -14.96
C ARG A 30 -6.58 1.46 -15.09
N ALA A 31 -7.67 1.75 -15.79
CA ALA A 31 -8.57 0.69 -16.21
C ALA A 31 -7.90 -0.11 -17.34
N THR A 32 -8.38 -1.33 -17.54
CA THR A 32 -8.00 -2.12 -18.72
C THR A 32 -8.40 -1.42 -20.01
N ARG A 33 -7.92 -1.92 -21.15
CA ARG A 33 -8.43 -1.50 -22.48
C ARG A 33 -9.96 -1.57 -22.58
N ASP A 34 -10.57 -2.59 -21.97
CA ASP A 34 -12.03 -2.77 -21.95
C ASP A 34 -12.73 -1.93 -20.86
N ARG A 35 -11.98 -0.99 -20.26
CA ARG A 35 -12.46 0.00 -19.29
C ARG A 35 -12.96 -0.64 -18.00
N VAL A 36 -12.47 -1.83 -17.68
CA VAL A 36 -12.75 -2.54 -16.43
C VAL A 36 -11.75 -2.05 -15.37
N PRO A 37 -12.22 -1.64 -14.17
CA PRO A 37 -11.35 -1.32 -13.06
C PRO A 37 -10.41 -2.47 -12.70
N THR A 38 -9.15 -2.16 -12.37
CA THR A 38 -8.12 -3.15 -12.06
C THR A 38 -7.92 -3.33 -10.56
N PRO A 39 -7.31 -4.44 -10.09
CA PRO A 39 -6.93 -4.61 -8.68
C PRO A 39 -6.04 -3.46 -8.14
N MET A 40 -5.25 -2.82 -9.01
CA MET A 40 -4.45 -1.65 -8.66
C MET A 40 -5.33 -0.45 -8.29
N MET A 41 -6.47 -0.26 -8.96
CA MET A 41 -7.42 0.79 -8.62
C MET A 41 -8.06 0.53 -7.26
N LYS A 42 -8.37 -0.74 -6.93
CA LYS A 42 -8.83 -1.12 -5.58
C LYS A 42 -7.83 -0.70 -4.51
N GLU A 43 -6.55 -1.03 -4.67
CA GLU A 43 -5.50 -0.63 -3.74
C GLU A 43 -5.38 0.90 -3.65
N TYR A 44 -5.42 1.61 -4.77
CA TYR A 44 -5.36 3.07 -4.83
C TYR A 44 -6.46 3.75 -4.00
N TYR A 45 -7.71 3.31 -4.11
CA TYR A 45 -8.81 3.86 -3.32
C TYR A 45 -8.79 3.36 -1.87
N SER A 46 -8.44 2.09 -1.64
CA SER A 46 -8.27 1.53 -0.29
C SER A 46 -7.28 2.36 0.53
N GLN A 47 -6.17 2.79 -0.09
CA GLN A 47 -5.18 3.63 0.58
C GLN A 47 -5.73 4.99 1.01
N ARG A 48 -6.62 5.58 0.21
CA ARG A 48 -7.19 6.92 0.46
C ARG A 48 -8.41 6.88 1.38
N ALA A 49 -8.96 5.69 1.61
CA ALA A 49 -9.89 5.39 2.70
C ALA A 49 -9.15 5.11 4.03
N SER A 50 -8.04 5.81 4.30
CA SER A 50 -7.18 5.59 5.48
C SER A 50 -7.77 6.10 6.79
N VAL A 51 -8.64 7.12 6.74
CA VAL A 51 -9.30 7.70 7.91
C VAL A 51 -10.81 7.44 7.80
N PRO A 52 -11.41 6.66 8.72
CA PRO A 52 -12.84 6.37 8.69
C PRO A 52 -13.71 7.63 8.62
N GLY A 53 -14.75 7.59 7.81
CA GLY A 53 -15.65 8.71 7.55
C GLY A 53 -15.17 9.68 6.47
N THR A 54 -14.13 9.34 5.70
CA THR A 54 -13.69 10.12 4.53
C THR A 54 -14.68 9.94 3.37
N LEU A 55 -15.06 11.04 2.71
CA LEU A 55 -15.73 11.00 1.41
C LEU A 55 -14.69 10.97 0.27
N ILE A 56 -14.86 10.01 -0.62
CA ILE A 56 -14.09 9.87 -1.84
C ILE A 56 -15.00 10.11 -3.05
N ILE A 57 -14.55 10.91 -4.00
CA ILE A 57 -15.19 10.97 -5.33
C ILE A 57 -14.26 10.22 -6.29
N SER A 58 -14.80 9.23 -7.01
CA SER A 58 -14.01 8.44 -7.95
C SER A 58 -13.43 9.31 -9.06
N GLU A 59 -12.46 8.77 -9.79
CA GLU A 59 -12.15 9.30 -11.11
C GLU A 59 -13.38 9.34 -12.03
N GLY A 60 -13.30 10.13 -13.10
CA GLY A 60 -14.35 10.19 -14.11
C GLY A 60 -14.61 8.82 -14.72
N VAL A 61 -15.86 8.38 -14.67
CA VAL A 61 -16.36 7.10 -15.16
C VAL A 61 -17.28 7.34 -16.35
N LEU A 62 -16.95 6.71 -17.46
CA LEU A 62 -17.69 6.86 -18.71
C LEU A 62 -19.06 6.19 -18.64
N VAL A 63 -20.09 6.90 -19.08
CA VAL A 63 -21.49 6.44 -19.00
C VAL A 63 -21.90 5.50 -20.14
N SER A 64 -21.22 5.56 -21.29
CA SER A 64 -21.61 4.82 -22.49
C SER A 64 -20.38 4.35 -23.29
N PRO A 65 -20.44 3.15 -23.92
CA PRO A 65 -19.40 2.68 -24.84
C PRO A 65 -19.33 3.49 -26.14
N SER A 66 -20.47 3.94 -26.68
CA SER A 66 -20.55 4.56 -28.02
C SER A 66 -20.58 6.10 -28.01
N GLY A 67 -21.14 6.75 -26.97
CA GLY A 67 -21.33 8.20 -26.96
C GLY A 67 -20.48 9.00 -25.96
N ALA A 68 -19.73 8.36 -25.06
CA ALA A 68 -19.04 9.05 -23.97
C ALA A 68 -17.50 9.02 -24.06
N GLY A 69 -16.94 8.16 -24.91
CA GLY A 69 -15.52 7.75 -24.89
C GLY A 69 -14.52 8.67 -25.59
N GLY A 70 -13.48 8.07 -26.18
CA GLY A 70 -12.35 8.82 -26.76
C GLY A 70 -11.25 9.14 -25.74
N PHE A 71 -11.19 8.47 -24.59
CA PHE A 71 -10.03 8.58 -23.70
C PHE A 71 -9.61 7.21 -23.17
N ALA A 72 -8.45 6.73 -23.60
CA ALA A 72 -8.04 5.35 -23.35
C ALA A 72 -7.72 5.09 -21.87
N HIS A 73 -8.05 3.88 -21.39
CA HIS A 73 -7.81 3.38 -20.03
C HIS A 73 -8.54 4.14 -18.91
N VAL A 74 -9.59 4.88 -19.25
CA VAL A 74 -10.57 5.42 -18.31
C VAL A 74 -11.67 4.39 -18.07
N PRO A 75 -12.08 4.16 -16.81
CA PRO A 75 -13.10 3.15 -16.49
C PRO A 75 -14.49 3.53 -17.03
N GLY A 76 -15.31 2.50 -17.29
CA GLY A 76 -16.72 2.61 -17.65
C GLY A 76 -17.64 2.01 -16.58
N ILE A 77 -18.95 2.13 -16.77
CA ILE A 77 -19.96 1.51 -15.89
C ILE A 77 -21.27 1.09 -16.61
N TRP A 78 -21.15 0.53 -17.81
CA TRP A 78 -22.28 -0.03 -18.56
C TRP A 78 -22.31 -1.56 -18.58
N SER A 79 -21.15 -2.22 -18.43
CA SER A 79 -21.07 -3.69 -18.47
C SER A 79 -21.11 -4.31 -17.08
N GLN A 80 -21.54 -5.57 -17.01
CA GLN A 80 -21.55 -6.32 -15.74
C GLN A 80 -20.15 -6.51 -15.16
N ASP A 81 -19.13 -6.71 -16.02
CA ASP A 81 -17.74 -6.83 -15.58
C ASP A 81 -17.22 -5.54 -14.95
N GLN A 82 -17.60 -4.39 -15.52
CA GLN A 82 -17.27 -3.07 -14.96
C GLN A 82 -17.95 -2.86 -13.60
N VAL A 83 -19.25 -3.18 -13.50
CA VAL A 83 -20.02 -3.09 -12.25
C VAL A 83 -19.43 -4.00 -11.17
N ALA A 84 -19.12 -5.26 -11.50
CA ALA A 84 -18.52 -6.22 -10.58
C ALA A 84 -17.14 -5.78 -10.11
N ALA A 85 -16.30 -5.27 -11.01
CA ALA A 85 -14.97 -4.77 -10.67
C ALA A 85 -15.05 -3.53 -9.78
N TRP A 86 -15.91 -2.56 -10.09
CA TRP A 86 -16.17 -1.40 -9.22
C TRP A 86 -16.67 -1.82 -7.85
N LYS A 87 -17.52 -2.85 -7.78
CA LYS A 87 -18.02 -3.38 -6.52
C LYS A 87 -16.91 -3.86 -5.58
N THR A 88 -15.84 -4.44 -6.12
CA THR A 88 -14.69 -4.82 -5.29
C THR A 88 -13.96 -3.63 -4.66
N ILE A 89 -14.06 -2.46 -5.29
CA ILE A 89 -13.44 -1.20 -4.85
C ILE A 89 -14.32 -0.53 -3.79
N THR A 90 -15.61 -0.38 -4.07
CA THR A 90 -16.57 0.22 -3.14
C THR A 90 -16.68 -0.58 -1.84
N ASP A 91 -16.76 -1.92 -1.93
CA ASP A 91 -16.79 -2.81 -0.77
C ASP A 91 -15.54 -2.61 0.13
N GLU A 92 -14.37 -2.37 -0.45
CA GLU A 92 -13.14 -2.13 0.31
C GLU A 92 -13.10 -0.74 0.97
N ILE A 93 -13.64 0.29 0.31
CA ILE A 93 -13.79 1.63 0.90
C ILE A 93 -14.77 1.57 2.08
N HIS A 94 -15.91 0.91 1.88
CA HIS A 94 -16.94 0.71 2.91
C HIS A 94 -16.45 -0.12 4.09
N ARG A 95 -15.64 -1.16 3.84
CA ARG A 95 -14.98 -1.95 4.91
C ARG A 95 -14.10 -1.09 5.82
N LYS A 96 -13.54 0.01 5.31
CA LYS A 96 -12.77 0.99 6.09
C LYS A 96 -13.63 2.10 6.72
N GLY A 97 -14.96 1.98 6.64
CA GLY A 97 -15.91 2.94 7.17
C GLY A 97 -15.88 4.30 6.45
N CYS A 98 -15.47 4.33 5.19
CA CYS A 98 -15.46 5.52 4.33
C CYS A 98 -16.61 5.47 3.33
N PHE A 99 -16.84 6.57 2.61
CA PHE A 99 -17.91 6.73 1.64
C PHE A 99 -17.35 7.06 0.26
N VAL A 100 -18.07 6.69 -0.79
CA VAL A 100 -17.63 6.88 -2.18
C VAL A 100 -18.78 7.26 -3.12
N PHE A 101 -18.58 8.32 -3.90
CA PHE A 101 -19.46 8.74 -4.99
C PHE A 101 -18.80 8.49 -6.35
N CYS A 102 -19.57 8.00 -7.32
CA CYS A 102 -19.09 7.77 -8.69
C CYS A 102 -19.23 9.02 -9.54
N GLN A 103 -18.14 9.61 -10.04
CA GLN A 103 -18.24 10.73 -10.96
C GLN A 103 -18.56 10.25 -12.38
N LEU A 104 -19.74 10.59 -12.88
CA LEU A 104 -20.20 10.21 -14.22
C LEU A 104 -19.92 11.33 -15.21
N PHE A 105 -19.28 11.00 -16.33
CA PHE A 105 -18.94 11.98 -17.36
C PHE A 105 -18.96 11.40 -18.79
N ALA A 106 -18.94 12.30 -19.75
CA ALA A 106 -18.78 12.02 -21.18
C ALA A 106 -17.85 13.08 -21.78
N MET A 107 -16.91 12.65 -22.63
CA MET A 107 -15.84 13.53 -23.11
C MET A 107 -16.35 14.65 -24.02
N GLY A 108 -17.33 14.36 -24.88
CA GLY A 108 -17.75 15.27 -25.94
C GLY A 108 -16.58 15.62 -26.86
N ARG A 109 -16.41 16.91 -27.19
CA ARG A 109 -15.36 17.37 -28.12
C ARG A 109 -13.92 17.27 -27.56
N ALA A 110 -13.77 16.86 -26.31
CA ALA A 110 -12.49 16.65 -25.63
C ALA A 110 -11.93 15.22 -25.81
N GLY A 111 -12.61 14.36 -26.56
CA GLY A 111 -12.10 13.04 -26.91
C GLY A 111 -10.81 13.10 -27.73
N ASP A 112 -9.85 12.24 -27.38
CA ASP A 112 -8.67 11.95 -28.18
C ASP A 112 -9.05 11.23 -29.47
N VAL A 113 -8.54 11.75 -30.57
CA VAL A 113 -8.99 11.42 -31.92
C VAL A 113 -8.49 10.05 -32.35
N GLU A 114 -7.24 9.74 -32.03
CA GLU A 114 -6.64 8.45 -32.33
C GLU A 114 -7.35 7.34 -31.55
N THR A 115 -7.65 7.60 -30.27
CA THR A 115 -8.43 6.68 -29.42
C THR A 115 -9.84 6.51 -29.97
N ALA A 116 -10.54 7.60 -30.27
CA ALA A 116 -11.90 7.57 -30.79
C ALA A 116 -11.98 6.78 -32.10
N GLN A 117 -11.04 6.97 -33.03
CA GLN A 117 -10.95 6.21 -34.28
C GLN A 117 -10.72 4.71 -34.03
N LYS A 118 -9.79 4.35 -33.13
CA LYS A 118 -9.51 2.95 -32.78
C LYS A 118 -10.72 2.25 -32.13
N GLU A 119 -11.53 3.02 -31.41
CA GLU A 119 -12.73 2.53 -30.71
C GLU A 119 -13.99 2.61 -31.57
N GLY A 120 -13.94 3.22 -32.76
CA GLY A 120 -15.11 3.44 -33.62
C GLY A 120 -16.12 4.41 -33.02
N ILE A 121 -15.64 5.38 -32.23
CA ILE A 121 -16.44 6.39 -31.54
C ILE A 121 -16.38 7.71 -32.31
N ASP A 122 -17.54 8.31 -32.54
CA ASP A 122 -17.63 9.68 -33.06
C ASP A 122 -17.27 10.69 -31.96
N ILE A 123 -16.42 11.67 -32.30
CA ILE A 123 -16.26 12.85 -31.45
C ILE A 123 -17.50 13.73 -31.65
N ILE A 124 -18.25 13.94 -30.58
CA ILE A 124 -19.52 14.67 -30.58
C ILE A 124 -19.47 15.93 -29.73
N GLY A 125 -20.38 16.87 -29.97
CA GLY A 125 -20.55 18.05 -29.14
C GLY A 125 -21.89 18.76 -29.41
N PRO A 126 -22.20 19.84 -28.69
CA PRO A 126 -23.42 20.62 -28.95
C PRO A 126 -23.43 21.25 -30.35
N SER A 127 -22.27 21.66 -30.86
CA SER A 127 -22.12 22.28 -32.18
C SER A 127 -20.81 21.84 -32.82
N ALA A 128 -20.66 22.02 -34.14
CA ALA A 128 -19.46 21.68 -34.90
C ALA A 128 -18.32 22.68 -34.67
N ILE A 129 -17.93 22.87 -33.41
CA ILE A 129 -16.93 23.85 -32.96
C ILE A 129 -15.78 23.09 -32.30
N PRO A 130 -14.58 23.07 -32.93
CA PRO A 130 -13.43 22.34 -32.38
C PRO A 130 -12.96 22.95 -31.06
N LEU A 131 -12.27 22.13 -30.26
CA LEU A 131 -11.73 22.55 -28.96
C LEU A 131 -10.71 23.69 -29.11
N ALA A 132 -9.84 23.60 -30.12
CA ALA A 132 -8.83 24.58 -30.45
C ALA A 132 -8.62 24.62 -31.97
N LYS A 133 -7.94 25.65 -32.47
CA LYS A 133 -7.57 25.73 -33.88
C LYS A 133 -6.71 24.52 -34.27
N GLY A 134 -7.18 23.73 -35.24
CA GLY A 134 -6.51 22.51 -35.69
C GLY A 134 -6.90 21.23 -34.93
N ALA A 135 -7.71 21.33 -33.87
CA ALA A 135 -8.33 20.17 -33.26
C ALA A 135 -9.48 19.63 -34.15
N PRO A 136 -9.83 18.34 -34.08
CA PRO A 136 -10.92 17.82 -34.89
C PRO A 136 -12.26 18.44 -34.59
N ILE A 137 -13.04 18.61 -35.66
CA ILE A 137 -14.36 19.21 -35.60
C ILE A 137 -15.31 18.14 -35.07
N PRO A 138 -15.96 18.36 -33.91
CA PRO A 138 -16.94 17.42 -33.39
C PRO A 138 -18.17 17.40 -34.30
N ARG A 139 -18.86 16.26 -34.36
CA ARG A 139 -20.19 16.19 -34.94
C ARG A 139 -21.21 16.80 -33.96
N ALA A 140 -22.08 17.67 -34.46
CA ALA A 140 -23.19 18.18 -33.64
C ALA A 140 -24.15 17.03 -33.30
N MET A 141 -24.47 16.88 -32.01
CA MET A 141 -25.43 15.87 -31.56
C MET A 141 -26.84 16.18 -32.09
N THR A 142 -27.58 15.14 -32.46
CA THR A 142 -29.01 15.23 -32.74
C THR A 142 -29.82 15.24 -31.44
N ILE A 143 -31.07 15.71 -31.49
CA ILE A 143 -31.97 15.68 -30.32
C ILE A 143 -32.16 14.25 -29.80
N THR A 144 -32.24 13.26 -30.68
CA THR A 144 -32.35 11.83 -30.30
C THR A 144 -31.12 11.37 -29.53
N GLU A 145 -29.91 11.76 -29.95
CA GLU A 145 -28.67 11.41 -29.24
C GLU A 145 -28.56 12.11 -27.89
N ILE A 146 -29.04 13.35 -27.76
CA ILE A 146 -29.10 14.07 -26.48
C ILE A 146 -30.01 13.33 -25.49
N ARG A 147 -31.18 12.87 -25.97
CA ARG A 147 -32.12 12.07 -25.16
C ARG A 147 -31.55 10.70 -24.80
N GLN A 148 -30.85 10.05 -25.73
CA GLN A 148 -30.18 8.77 -25.45
C GLN A 148 -29.08 8.95 -24.40
N MET A 149 -28.22 9.96 -24.54
CA MET A 149 -27.17 10.25 -23.56
C MET A 149 -27.76 10.52 -22.18
N THR A 150 -28.90 11.21 -22.10
CA THR A 150 -29.64 11.40 -20.84
C THR A 150 -30.00 10.06 -20.18
N GLN A 151 -30.51 9.10 -20.97
CA GLN A 151 -30.81 7.76 -20.48
C GLN A 151 -29.55 6.96 -20.11
N ASP A 152 -28.44 7.18 -20.81
CA ASP A 152 -27.16 6.54 -20.50
C ASP A 152 -26.63 7.00 -19.12
N PHE A 153 -26.75 8.29 -18.79
CA PHE A 153 -26.44 8.81 -17.44
C PHE A 153 -27.32 8.20 -16.36
N ALA A 154 -28.62 8.04 -16.61
CA ALA A 154 -29.54 7.39 -15.67
C ALA A 154 -29.14 5.91 -15.45
N THR A 155 -28.87 5.18 -16.53
CA THR A 155 -28.47 3.77 -16.50
C THR A 155 -27.13 3.59 -15.79
N ALA A 156 -26.14 4.45 -16.08
CA ALA A 156 -24.86 4.48 -15.38
C ALA A 156 -25.03 4.77 -13.89
N SER A 157 -26.00 5.59 -13.50
CA SER A 157 -26.31 5.89 -12.10
C SER A 157 -26.86 4.67 -11.37
N GLU A 158 -27.81 3.94 -11.97
CA GLU A 158 -28.28 2.68 -11.40
C GLU A 158 -27.15 1.66 -11.26
N ASN A 159 -26.29 1.56 -12.28
CA ASN A 159 -25.15 0.64 -12.28
C ASN A 159 -24.11 1.02 -11.22
N ALA A 160 -23.88 2.31 -10.97
CA ALA A 160 -23.05 2.78 -9.87
C ALA A 160 -23.63 2.34 -8.51
N VAL A 161 -24.93 2.50 -8.29
CA VAL A 161 -25.56 2.03 -7.05
C VAL A 161 -25.50 0.50 -6.93
N LYS A 162 -25.70 -0.25 -8.02
CA LYS A 162 -25.52 -1.72 -8.06
C LYS A 162 -24.06 -2.12 -7.75
N ALA A 163 -23.10 -1.30 -8.19
CA ALA A 163 -21.68 -1.46 -7.86
C ALA A 163 -21.35 -1.01 -6.43
N GLY A 164 -22.32 -0.63 -5.60
CA GLY A 164 -22.09 -0.27 -4.19
C GLY A 164 -21.58 1.16 -3.97
N PHE A 165 -21.69 2.06 -4.94
CA PHE A 165 -21.44 3.48 -4.64
C PHE A 165 -22.55 4.05 -3.75
N ASP A 166 -22.18 4.97 -2.85
CA ASP A 166 -23.14 5.67 -1.97
C ASP A 166 -24.01 6.68 -2.75
N GLY A 167 -23.49 7.13 -3.89
CA GLY A 167 -24.17 7.98 -4.84
C GLY A 167 -23.31 8.28 -6.07
N VAL A 168 -23.74 9.25 -6.86
CA VAL A 168 -23.08 9.68 -8.09
C VAL A 168 -22.88 11.19 -8.12
N GLU A 169 -21.84 11.63 -8.79
CA GLU A 169 -21.59 13.03 -9.10
C GLU A 169 -21.78 13.27 -10.60
N CYS A 170 -22.71 14.14 -10.97
CA CYS A 170 -22.91 14.59 -12.34
C CYS A 170 -21.79 15.57 -12.71
N HIS A 171 -20.95 15.22 -13.68
CA HIS A 171 -19.83 16.07 -14.10
C HIS A 171 -20.27 17.13 -15.13
N GLY A 172 -20.74 18.28 -14.65
CA GLY A 172 -21.06 19.47 -15.46
C GLY A 172 -19.96 20.53 -15.45
N ALA A 173 -18.69 20.11 -15.59
CA ALA A 173 -17.52 20.98 -15.39
C ALA A 173 -16.38 20.63 -16.34
N ASN A 174 -15.31 21.43 -16.30
CA ASN A 174 -14.01 21.24 -16.96
C ASN A 174 -14.07 21.06 -18.48
N GLY A 175 -15.11 21.61 -19.12
CA GLY A 175 -15.23 21.60 -20.57
C GLY A 175 -15.58 20.24 -21.19
N TYR A 176 -16.08 19.28 -20.40
CA TYR A 176 -16.62 18.01 -20.89
C TYR A 176 -18.06 18.16 -21.42
N LEU A 177 -18.66 17.08 -21.93
CA LEU A 177 -19.87 17.16 -22.75
C LEU A 177 -20.99 18.01 -22.13
N LEU A 178 -21.34 17.80 -20.87
CA LEU A 178 -22.42 18.54 -20.21
C LEU A 178 -22.08 20.03 -20.07
N ASP A 179 -20.82 20.35 -19.76
CA ASP A 179 -20.33 21.72 -19.64
C ASP A 179 -20.28 22.41 -21.01
N GLN A 180 -19.91 21.68 -22.07
CA GLN A 180 -19.91 22.19 -23.45
C GLN A 180 -21.30 22.74 -23.85
N PHE A 181 -22.38 22.14 -23.36
CA PHE A 181 -23.74 22.64 -23.61
C PHE A 181 -24.07 23.91 -22.84
N LEU A 182 -23.47 24.15 -21.66
CA LEU A 182 -23.74 25.34 -20.84
C LEU A 182 -23.18 26.61 -21.46
N HIS A 183 -22.06 26.50 -22.17
CA HIS A 183 -21.31 27.65 -22.65
C HIS A 183 -21.66 28.05 -24.08
N ASP A 184 -21.88 29.35 -24.29
CA ASP A 184 -22.15 29.94 -25.60
C ASP A 184 -20.96 29.83 -26.57
N THR A 185 -19.73 29.79 -26.06
CA THR A 185 -18.52 29.59 -26.88
C THR A 185 -18.45 28.22 -27.55
N SER A 186 -19.18 27.22 -27.05
CA SER A 186 -19.22 25.85 -27.59
C SER A 186 -20.60 25.43 -28.10
N ASN A 187 -21.66 26.03 -27.59
CA ASN A 187 -23.05 25.73 -27.95
C ASN A 187 -23.68 26.88 -28.75
N GLN A 188 -23.69 26.71 -30.07
CA GLN A 188 -24.30 27.62 -31.05
C GLN A 188 -25.57 26.99 -31.67
N ARG A 189 -26.24 26.10 -30.93
CA ARG A 189 -27.49 25.47 -31.38
C ARG A 189 -28.63 26.49 -31.42
N ASN A 190 -29.56 26.26 -32.35
CA ASN A 190 -30.78 27.04 -32.54
C ASN A 190 -32.06 26.26 -32.20
N ASP A 191 -31.92 25.11 -31.52
CA ASP A 191 -33.02 24.28 -31.05
C ASP A 191 -33.26 24.43 -29.55
N GLU A 192 -34.04 23.51 -28.96
CA GLU A 192 -34.40 23.56 -27.53
C GLU A 192 -33.21 23.41 -26.56
N TYR A 193 -32.01 23.08 -27.06
CA TYR A 193 -30.79 22.91 -26.26
C TYR A 193 -29.76 24.04 -26.46
N GLY A 194 -30.09 25.14 -27.15
CA GLY A 194 -29.21 26.32 -27.30
C GLY A 194 -29.94 27.66 -27.47
N GLY A 195 -29.16 28.71 -27.74
CA GLY A 195 -29.65 30.07 -27.95
C GLY A 195 -29.90 30.90 -26.68
N SER A 196 -30.57 30.35 -25.67
CA SER A 196 -30.81 31.03 -24.37
C SER A 196 -30.11 30.34 -23.20
N VAL A 197 -30.01 31.03 -22.06
CA VAL A 197 -29.47 30.45 -20.81
C VAL A 197 -30.24 29.20 -20.41
N GLU A 198 -31.56 29.26 -20.44
CA GLU A 198 -32.46 28.18 -20.03
C GLU A 198 -32.32 26.95 -20.92
N ASN A 199 -32.18 27.16 -22.23
CA ASN A 199 -32.00 26.11 -23.22
C ASN A 199 -30.61 25.47 -23.13
N ARG A 200 -29.54 26.26 -22.94
CA ARG A 200 -28.18 25.72 -22.72
C ARG A 200 -28.12 24.86 -21.46
N SER A 201 -28.82 25.26 -20.39
CA SER A 201 -28.95 24.47 -19.17
C SER A 201 -29.84 23.24 -19.30
N ARG A 202 -30.66 23.13 -20.36
CA ARG A 202 -31.70 22.10 -20.48
C ARG A 202 -31.11 20.70 -20.44
N PHE A 203 -30.06 20.44 -21.21
CA PHE A 203 -29.47 19.10 -21.27
C PHE A 203 -28.94 18.64 -19.91
N LEU A 204 -28.17 19.49 -19.21
CA LEU A 204 -27.70 19.17 -17.86
C LEU A 204 -28.88 18.99 -16.88
N SER A 205 -29.91 19.81 -16.98
CA SER A 205 -31.12 19.69 -16.15
C SER A 205 -31.86 18.37 -16.38
N ASP A 206 -31.99 17.93 -17.62
CA ASP A 206 -32.64 16.67 -18.00
C ASP A 206 -31.82 15.49 -17.50
N VAL A 207 -30.49 15.55 -17.62
CA VAL A 207 -29.55 14.55 -17.06
C VAL A 207 -29.68 14.47 -15.54
N MET A 208 -29.62 15.60 -14.83
CA MET A 208 -29.77 15.62 -13.37
C MET A 208 -31.11 15.03 -12.96
N LYS A 209 -32.20 15.42 -13.63
CA LYS A 209 -33.53 14.88 -13.36
C LYS A 209 -33.59 13.37 -13.57
N ALA A 210 -33.07 12.87 -14.69
CA ALA A 210 -33.07 11.43 -14.98
C ALA A 210 -32.23 10.63 -13.97
N MET A 211 -31.11 11.18 -13.51
CA MET A 211 -30.30 10.57 -12.45
C MET A 211 -31.06 10.55 -11.10
N VAL A 212 -31.74 11.65 -10.76
CA VAL A 212 -32.58 11.74 -9.54
C VAL A 212 -33.74 10.75 -9.59
N ASP A 213 -34.44 10.66 -10.72
CA ASP A 213 -35.54 9.72 -10.92
C ASP A 213 -35.06 8.26 -10.80
N ALA A 214 -33.81 7.97 -11.19
CA ALA A 214 -33.23 6.63 -11.14
C ALA A 214 -32.76 6.19 -9.74
N ILE A 215 -32.14 7.08 -8.95
CA ILE A 215 -31.46 6.68 -7.69
C ILE A 215 -31.79 7.54 -6.46
N GLY A 216 -32.68 8.52 -6.59
CA GLY A 216 -33.07 9.43 -5.52
C GLY A 216 -32.15 10.67 -5.41
N PRO A 217 -32.72 11.83 -5.05
CA PRO A 217 -31.99 13.10 -5.04
C PRO A 217 -30.87 13.16 -3.99
N GLU A 218 -30.99 12.41 -2.91
CA GLU A 218 -30.02 12.34 -1.82
C GLU A 218 -28.75 11.55 -2.17
N ARG A 219 -28.72 10.93 -3.35
CA ARG A 219 -27.55 10.21 -3.91
C ARG A 219 -26.95 10.90 -5.12
N VAL A 220 -27.46 12.06 -5.54
CA VAL A 220 -26.97 12.77 -6.72
C VAL A 220 -26.31 14.08 -6.30
N GLY A 221 -25.05 14.27 -6.65
CA GLY A 221 -24.34 15.55 -6.56
C GLY A 221 -24.09 16.16 -7.93
N LEU A 222 -23.78 17.46 -7.97
CA LEU A 222 -23.44 18.19 -9.20
C LEU A 222 -22.08 18.87 -9.07
N ARG A 223 -21.20 18.71 -10.05
CA ARG A 223 -19.92 19.43 -10.12
C ARG A 223 -19.91 20.47 -11.22
N LEU A 224 -19.52 21.72 -10.90
CA LEU A 224 -19.44 22.87 -11.82
C LEU A 224 -18.08 23.57 -11.72
N SER A 225 -17.66 24.22 -12.80
CA SER A 225 -16.43 25.05 -12.85
C SER A 225 -16.68 26.40 -13.55
N PRO A 226 -17.48 27.32 -12.96
CA PRO A 226 -18.00 28.49 -13.66
C PRO A 226 -16.95 29.41 -14.29
N TRP A 227 -15.79 29.53 -13.64
CA TRP A 227 -14.72 30.46 -14.01
C TRP A 227 -13.57 29.80 -14.80
N SER A 228 -13.60 28.48 -14.97
CA SER A 228 -12.49 27.72 -15.59
C SER A 228 -12.35 28.02 -17.07
N SER A 229 -11.12 28.31 -17.51
CA SER A 229 -10.72 28.41 -18.92
C SER A 229 -10.31 27.07 -19.54
N PHE A 230 -10.26 26.00 -18.75
CA PHE A 230 -9.79 24.69 -19.18
C PHE A 230 -10.57 24.22 -20.41
N GLN A 231 -9.87 23.69 -21.41
CA GLN A 231 -10.49 23.15 -22.63
C GLN A 231 -11.30 24.18 -23.45
N ILE A 232 -10.98 25.48 -23.32
CA ILE A 232 -11.46 26.59 -24.16
C ILE A 232 -13.00 26.66 -24.22
N VAL A 233 -13.60 26.82 -23.04
CA VAL A 233 -15.06 26.83 -22.88
C VAL A 233 -15.55 28.11 -22.19
N ARG A 234 -14.69 29.05 -21.79
CA ARG A 234 -15.11 30.15 -20.94
C ARG A 234 -15.97 31.20 -21.68
N MET A 235 -17.17 31.44 -21.17
CA MET A 235 -18.02 32.55 -21.58
C MET A 235 -17.60 33.85 -20.88
N GLU A 236 -17.98 35.00 -21.45
CA GLU A 236 -17.62 36.31 -20.91
C GLU A 236 -18.21 36.54 -19.51
N ASN A 237 -19.51 36.25 -19.33
CA ASN A 237 -20.20 36.36 -18.05
C ASN A 237 -20.89 35.04 -17.65
N PRO A 238 -20.24 34.19 -16.82
CA PRO A 238 -20.80 32.90 -16.41
C PRO A 238 -21.95 33.00 -15.40
N ILE A 239 -22.07 34.10 -14.65
CA ILE A 239 -22.97 34.18 -13.48
C ILE A 239 -24.43 33.85 -13.87
N PRO A 240 -25.05 34.45 -14.91
CA PRO A 240 -26.44 34.12 -15.26
C PRO A 240 -26.63 32.65 -15.64
N GLN A 241 -25.69 32.08 -16.40
CA GLN A 241 -25.76 30.69 -16.84
C GLN A 241 -25.72 29.72 -15.65
N PHE A 242 -24.72 29.87 -14.79
CA PHE A 242 -24.52 28.96 -13.67
C PHE A 242 -25.54 29.19 -12.56
N THR A 243 -26.09 30.41 -12.42
CA THR A 243 -27.22 30.69 -11.51
C THR A 243 -28.47 29.88 -11.90
N ASP A 244 -28.81 29.81 -13.20
CA ASP A 244 -29.93 28.99 -13.66
C ASP A 244 -29.70 27.49 -13.38
N VAL A 245 -28.49 26.98 -13.61
CA VAL A 245 -28.12 25.59 -13.31
C VAL A 245 -28.25 25.28 -11.81
N VAL A 246 -27.71 26.14 -10.95
CA VAL A 246 -27.78 25.94 -9.49
C VAL A 246 -29.23 26.00 -8.99
N ASN A 247 -30.05 26.90 -9.52
CA ASN A 247 -31.48 26.95 -9.19
C ASN A 247 -32.22 25.67 -9.63
N LYS A 248 -31.90 25.12 -10.80
CA LYS A 248 -32.47 23.84 -11.28
C LYS A 248 -32.02 22.67 -10.40
N ALA A 249 -30.74 22.61 -10.04
CA ALA A 249 -30.22 21.62 -9.10
C ALA A 249 -30.89 21.73 -7.71
N SER A 250 -31.12 22.95 -7.22
CA SER A 250 -31.79 23.21 -5.95
C SER A 250 -33.24 22.70 -5.96
N LYS A 251 -33.99 22.95 -7.05
CA LYS A 251 -35.35 22.42 -7.25
C LYS A 251 -35.41 20.89 -7.29
N LEU A 252 -34.35 20.24 -7.78
CA LEU A 252 -34.21 18.78 -7.77
C LEU A 252 -33.73 18.22 -6.43
N ASN A 253 -33.47 19.08 -5.44
CA ASN A 253 -33.10 18.70 -4.08
C ASN A 253 -31.83 17.83 -4.02
N LEU A 254 -30.83 18.08 -4.89
CA LEU A 254 -29.59 17.28 -4.94
C LEU A 254 -28.84 17.22 -3.59
N ALA A 255 -28.00 16.21 -3.41
CA ALA A 255 -27.27 15.94 -2.17
C ALA A 255 -26.23 17.03 -1.83
N TYR A 256 -25.51 17.50 -2.84
CA TYR A 256 -24.51 18.56 -2.72
C TYR A 256 -24.25 19.27 -4.06
N LEU A 257 -23.65 20.45 -3.97
CA LEU A 257 -23.04 21.17 -5.08
C LEU A 257 -21.52 21.21 -4.88
N HIS A 258 -20.77 20.78 -5.89
CA HIS A 258 -19.31 20.76 -5.91
C HIS A 258 -18.78 21.82 -6.86
N LEU A 259 -18.09 22.82 -6.31
CA LEU A 259 -17.56 23.96 -7.07
C LEU A 259 -16.04 23.94 -7.15
N VAL A 260 -15.51 24.24 -8.34
CA VAL A 260 -14.07 24.44 -8.57
C VAL A 260 -13.76 25.94 -8.57
N GLU A 261 -12.86 26.36 -7.69
CA GLU A 261 -12.39 27.75 -7.55
C GLU A 261 -11.67 28.26 -8.82
N SER A 262 -11.79 29.57 -9.09
CA SER A 262 -11.25 30.26 -10.29
C SER A 262 -9.73 30.13 -10.45
N ARG A 263 -9.00 29.91 -9.36
CA ARG A 263 -7.54 29.66 -9.34
C ARG A 263 -7.10 28.30 -9.87
N VAL A 264 -8.03 27.45 -10.33
CA VAL A 264 -7.71 26.13 -10.90
C VAL A 264 -8.22 26.04 -12.34
N ASP A 265 -7.28 25.84 -13.26
CA ASP A 265 -7.52 25.54 -14.66
C ASP A 265 -7.22 24.04 -14.89
N GLY A 266 -8.28 23.21 -14.79
CA GLY A 266 -8.19 21.75 -14.92
C GLY A 266 -7.34 21.09 -13.83
N ALA A 267 -6.06 20.84 -14.14
CA ALA A 267 -5.07 20.22 -13.24
C ALA A 267 -3.98 21.19 -12.73
N VAL A 268 -4.02 22.47 -13.13
CA VAL A 268 -2.98 23.49 -12.89
C VAL A 268 -3.54 24.67 -12.08
N ASP A 269 -2.70 25.33 -11.29
CA ASP A 269 -3.06 26.60 -10.64
C ASP A 269 -2.87 27.76 -11.64
N CYS A 270 -3.80 28.71 -11.66
CA CYS A 270 -3.68 29.97 -12.40
C CYS A 270 -3.72 31.17 -11.42
N GLU A 271 -2.92 32.20 -11.71
CA GLU A 271 -3.00 33.48 -11.01
C GLU A 271 -3.97 34.37 -11.78
N THR A 272 -5.06 34.81 -11.14
CA THR A 272 -5.99 35.80 -11.70
C THR A 272 -5.88 37.12 -10.93
N GLU A 273 -5.77 38.23 -11.67
CA GLU A 273 -5.56 39.59 -11.12
C GLU A 273 -6.83 40.21 -10.49
N ALA A 274 -8.00 39.56 -10.59
CA ALA A 274 -9.27 39.99 -10.01
C ALA A 274 -9.97 38.82 -9.28
N PRO A 275 -10.69 39.06 -8.16
CA PRO A 275 -11.35 37.99 -7.42
C PRO A 275 -12.65 37.58 -8.14
N GLU A 276 -12.52 36.67 -9.10
CA GLU A 276 -13.64 35.89 -9.65
C GLU A 276 -14.10 34.91 -8.57
N ARG A 277 -15.15 35.30 -7.84
CA ARG A 277 -15.67 34.55 -6.67
C ARG A 277 -16.87 33.71 -7.04
N LEU A 278 -17.06 32.64 -6.28
CA LEU A 278 -18.20 31.74 -6.39
C LEU A 278 -19.38 32.17 -5.49
N ASP A 279 -19.32 33.37 -4.91
CA ASP A 279 -20.28 33.86 -3.90
C ASP A 279 -21.74 33.74 -4.39
N PHE A 280 -22.00 34.02 -5.68
CA PHE A 280 -23.35 33.86 -6.28
C PHE A 280 -23.93 32.45 -6.08
N ALA A 281 -23.11 31.41 -6.15
CA ALA A 281 -23.53 30.02 -5.97
C ALA A 281 -23.63 29.65 -4.49
N TYR A 282 -22.78 30.24 -3.63
CA TYR A 282 -22.84 30.06 -2.18
C TYR A 282 -24.11 30.69 -1.60
N ASP A 283 -24.53 31.83 -2.14
CA ASP A 283 -25.69 32.59 -1.66
C ASP A 283 -27.01 31.86 -1.96
N ILE A 284 -27.13 31.26 -3.14
CA ILE A 284 -28.36 30.59 -3.61
C ILE A 284 -28.44 29.10 -3.29
N TRP A 285 -27.38 28.51 -2.71
CA TRP A 285 -27.32 27.09 -2.34
C TRP A 285 -27.28 26.91 -0.82
N ASP A 286 -28.27 26.19 -0.28
CA ASP A 286 -28.46 26.03 1.17
C ASP A 286 -28.04 24.65 1.71
N LYS A 287 -27.65 23.74 0.82
CA LYS A 287 -27.23 22.38 1.15
C LYS A 287 -25.71 22.27 1.28
N PRO A 288 -25.16 21.08 1.62
CA PRO A 288 -23.71 20.90 1.64
C PRO A 288 -23.01 21.38 0.36
N LEU A 289 -21.96 22.16 0.54
CA LEU A 289 -21.08 22.66 -0.51
C LEU A 289 -19.76 21.90 -0.46
N LEU A 290 -19.37 21.31 -1.59
CA LEU A 290 -18.04 20.75 -1.79
C LEU A 290 -17.21 21.77 -2.56
N VAL A 291 -16.05 22.12 -2.05
CA VAL A 291 -15.24 23.19 -2.66
C VAL A 291 -13.83 22.69 -2.94
N ALA A 292 -13.41 22.79 -4.19
CA ALA A 292 -12.11 22.33 -4.66
C ALA A 292 -11.29 23.47 -5.27
N GLY A 293 -9.97 23.39 -5.07
CA GLY A 293 -9.00 24.19 -5.81
C GLY A 293 -8.01 24.94 -4.91
N GLY A 294 -6.72 24.62 -5.04
CA GLY A 294 -5.63 25.31 -4.33
C GLY A 294 -5.65 25.24 -2.79
N TYR A 295 -6.53 24.43 -2.18
CA TYR A 295 -6.63 24.35 -0.72
C TYR A 295 -5.46 23.61 -0.06
N LYS A 296 -5.01 24.18 1.05
CA LYS A 296 -4.04 23.68 2.04
C LYS A 296 -4.68 23.82 3.41
N LEU A 297 -4.09 23.22 4.45
CA LEU A 297 -4.67 23.24 5.80
C LEU A 297 -5.10 24.64 6.26
N ALA A 298 -4.19 25.63 6.18
CA ALA A 298 -4.46 26.98 6.68
C ALA A 298 -5.63 27.70 5.98
N ASN A 299 -5.69 27.67 4.64
CA ASN A 299 -6.78 28.35 3.92
C ASN A 299 -8.08 27.53 3.92
N ALA A 300 -8.01 26.20 4.10
CA ALA A 300 -9.18 25.36 4.33
C ALA A 300 -9.83 25.66 5.69
N GLN A 301 -9.02 25.80 6.75
CA GLN A 301 -9.50 26.21 8.07
C GLN A 301 -10.14 27.60 8.03
N LYS A 302 -9.44 28.56 7.43
CA LYS A 302 -9.96 29.93 7.25
C LYS A 302 -11.33 29.94 6.54
N LEU A 303 -11.48 29.15 5.47
CA LEU A 303 -12.74 29.06 4.73
C LEU A 303 -13.91 28.61 5.63
N VAL A 304 -13.73 27.52 6.38
CA VAL A 304 -14.83 26.88 7.13
C VAL A 304 -15.08 27.50 8.50
N ASP A 305 -14.06 28.12 9.11
CA ASP A 305 -14.13 28.68 10.46
C ASP A 305 -14.31 30.20 10.48
N GLU A 306 -13.79 30.94 9.50
CA GLU A 306 -13.80 32.41 9.48
C GLU A 306 -14.66 33.00 8.37
N GLU A 307 -14.49 32.54 7.12
CA GLU A 307 -15.16 33.15 5.96
C GLU A 307 -16.63 32.71 5.85
N TYR A 308 -16.92 31.43 6.06
CA TYR A 308 -18.28 30.88 5.95
C TYR A 308 -18.66 29.97 7.15
N PRO A 309 -18.66 30.51 8.40
CA PRO A 309 -18.90 29.73 9.62
C PRO A 309 -20.31 29.14 9.72
N ASN A 310 -21.27 29.67 8.95
CA ASN A 310 -22.67 29.23 8.97
C ASN A 310 -23.03 28.29 7.81
N LYS A 311 -22.14 28.09 6.83
CA LYS A 311 -22.38 27.17 5.72
C LYS A 311 -21.79 25.80 6.01
N ASP A 312 -22.41 24.77 5.46
CA ASP A 312 -21.92 23.40 5.54
C ASP A 312 -20.99 23.10 4.36
N ILE A 313 -19.71 23.37 4.59
CA ILE A 313 -18.66 23.25 3.56
C ILE A 313 -17.76 22.05 3.83
N MET A 314 -17.51 21.26 2.79
CA MET A 314 -16.48 20.23 2.72
C MET A 314 -15.39 20.63 1.72
N VAL A 315 -14.13 20.58 2.17
CA VAL A 315 -12.98 20.91 1.32
C VAL A 315 -12.53 19.66 0.57
N ILE A 316 -12.51 19.75 -0.76
CA ILE A 316 -12.17 18.66 -1.67
C ILE A 316 -10.78 18.87 -2.23
N ILE A 317 -9.89 17.89 -2.03
CA ILE A 317 -8.46 18.02 -2.35
C ILE A 317 -8.05 16.99 -3.42
N GLY A 318 -7.36 17.48 -4.46
CA GLY A 318 -6.90 16.66 -5.58
C GLY A 318 -5.43 16.23 -5.47
N ARG A 319 -4.53 17.06 -6.00
CA ARG A 319 -3.09 16.76 -6.14
C ARG A 319 -2.43 16.21 -4.88
N HIS A 320 -2.72 16.77 -3.70
CA HIS A 320 -2.13 16.27 -2.46
C HIS A 320 -2.68 14.91 -2.03
N PHE A 321 -3.92 14.54 -2.36
CA PHE A 321 -4.44 13.19 -2.14
C PHE A 321 -3.78 12.16 -3.07
N VAL A 322 -3.22 12.58 -4.21
CA VAL A 322 -2.42 11.68 -5.06
C VAL A 322 -1.14 11.23 -4.35
N SER A 323 -0.41 12.13 -3.69
CA SER A 323 0.85 11.79 -3.01
C SER A 323 0.72 11.46 -1.52
N ASN A 324 -0.42 11.75 -0.90
CA ASN A 324 -0.68 11.55 0.52
C ASN A 324 -1.98 10.74 0.72
N PRO A 325 -1.92 9.40 0.81
CA PRO A 325 -3.12 8.57 1.03
C PRO A 325 -3.77 8.83 2.41
N ASP A 326 -3.00 9.34 3.36
CA ASP A 326 -3.35 9.68 4.73
C ASP A 326 -3.53 11.19 4.93
N LEU A 327 -3.86 11.94 3.87
CA LEU A 327 -3.91 13.41 3.89
C LEU A 327 -4.72 13.99 5.06
N VAL A 328 -5.87 13.39 5.36
CA VAL A 328 -6.74 13.81 6.47
C VAL A 328 -6.02 13.73 7.81
N TYR A 329 -5.31 12.62 8.04
CA TYR A 329 -4.50 12.43 9.26
C TYR A 329 -3.37 13.45 9.31
N ARG A 330 -2.65 13.66 8.20
CA ARG A 330 -1.58 14.67 8.13
C ARG A 330 -2.09 16.08 8.42
N PHE A 331 -3.28 16.43 7.94
CA PHE A 331 -3.90 17.72 8.21
C PHE A 331 -4.26 17.87 9.68
N LYS A 332 -4.85 16.83 10.29
CA LYS A 332 -5.23 16.84 11.71
C LYS A 332 -4.02 16.99 12.63
N GLU A 333 -2.92 16.30 12.31
CA GLU A 333 -1.71 16.27 13.11
C GLU A 333 -0.67 17.35 12.72
N GLY A 334 -0.98 18.21 11.74
CA GLY A 334 -0.07 19.26 11.27
C GLY A 334 1.22 18.72 10.62
N LEU A 335 1.16 17.53 10.01
CA LEU A 335 2.32 16.87 9.41
C LEU A 335 2.68 17.44 8.04
N LYS A 336 3.97 17.35 7.69
CA LYS A 336 4.47 17.73 6.36
C LYS A 336 3.85 16.83 5.28
N LEU A 337 3.42 17.43 4.17
CA LEU A 337 2.89 16.70 3.02
C LEU A 337 4.02 16.22 2.08
N ASN A 338 3.84 15.05 1.51
CA ASN A 338 4.64 14.55 0.40
C ASN A 338 4.38 15.40 -0.85
N ALA A 339 5.45 15.75 -1.55
CA ALA A 339 5.37 16.39 -2.86
C ALA A 339 4.68 15.45 -3.86
N TYR A 340 3.84 16.01 -4.74
CA TYR A 340 3.26 15.27 -5.85
C TYR A 340 4.17 15.31 -7.08
N ASN A 341 4.19 14.23 -7.86
CA ASN A 341 4.88 14.17 -9.14
C ASN A 341 3.84 14.20 -10.28
N ARG A 342 3.85 15.24 -11.11
CA ARG A 342 2.88 15.42 -12.20
C ARG A 342 3.10 14.44 -13.35
N ASP A 343 4.35 14.03 -13.58
CA ASP A 343 4.72 13.14 -14.70
C ASP A 343 4.04 11.77 -14.57
N THR A 344 3.62 11.43 -13.35
CA THR A 344 3.06 10.12 -13.03
C THR A 344 1.52 10.14 -12.89
N PHE A 345 0.87 11.26 -13.18
CA PHE A 345 -0.59 11.40 -13.02
C PHE A 345 -1.38 10.55 -14.02
N TYR A 346 -0.93 10.48 -15.28
CA TYR A 346 -1.67 9.88 -16.39
C TYR A 346 -0.93 8.73 -17.09
N VAL A 347 0.06 8.12 -16.43
CA VAL A 347 0.78 6.97 -16.99
C VAL A 347 -0.17 5.78 -17.09
N VAL A 348 -0.27 5.24 -18.30
CA VAL A 348 -1.21 4.17 -18.68
C VAL A 348 -0.75 2.83 -18.13
N GLU A 349 -1.68 2.09 -17.48
CA GLU A 349 -1.51 0.70 -17.00
C GLU A 349 -0.25 0.43 -16.16
N SER A 350 0.44 1.48 -15.71
CA SER A 350 1.67 1.37 -14.94
C SER A 350 1.34 1.38 -13.47
N SER A 351 2.11 0.64 -12.69
CA SER A 351 2.16 0.81 -11.24
C SER A 351 2.97 2.09 -10.90
N VAL A 352 3.87 2.55 -11.75
CA VAL A 352 4.63 3.79 -11.56
C VAL A 352 3.68 5.00 -11.57
N GLY A 353 3.61 5.73 -10.44
CA GLY A 353 2.64 6.83 -10.21
C GLY A 353 1.31 6.45 -9.57
N SER A 354 0.99 5.17 -9.60
CA SER A 354 -0.23 4.55 -9.07
C SER A 354 0.05 3.88 -7.74
N SER A 355 1.23 3.26 -7.70
CA SER A 355 1.91 2.55 -6.64
C SER A 355 3.27 3.19 -6.31
N GLU A 356 3.52 4.46 -6.69
CA GLU A 356 4.45 5.31 -5.91
C GLU A 356 3.89 5.63 -4.52
N VAL A 357 2.70 5.10 -4.21
CA VAL A 357 2.27 4.82 -2.85
C VAL A 357 2.33 3.30 -2.64
N ALA A 358 3.55 2.79 -2.47
CA ALA A 358 3.81 1.70 -1.54
C ALA A 358 3.70 2.20 -0.07
N ILE A 359 3.03 3.33 0.18
CA ILE A 359 2.99 4.06 1.44
C ILE A 359 1.69 3.76 2.20
N LEU A 360 1.31 2.49 2.24
CA LEU A 360 0.67 1.90 3.44
C LEU A 360 1.38 0.61 3.89
N ARG A 361 2.40 0.14 3.15
CA ARG A 361 3.32 -0.91 3.61
C ARG A 361 4.76 -0.45 3.79
N SER A 362 5.15 0.80 3.48
CA SER A 362 6.56 1.17 3.60
C SER A 362 6.99 2.57 4.08
N GLN A 363 6.16 3.60 4.35
CA GLN A 363 6.78 4.91 4.76
C GLN A 363 6.17 5.76 5.89
N ASP A 364 4.92 5.65 6.34
CA ASP A 364 4.43 6.48 7.47
C ASP A 364 4.23 5.76 8.81
N ALA A 365 4.42 4.44 8.83
CA ALA A 365 4.74 3.76 10.07
C ALA A 365 6.21 3.94 10.47
N LEU A 366 7.01 4.81 9.81
CA LEU A 366 8.46 4.91 10.03
C LEU A 366 9.12 6.31 9.84
N ARG A 367 8.60 7.36 10.49
CA ARG A 367 9.47 7.97 11.54
C ARG A 367 9.12 7.28 12.84
N MET A 368 9.30 5.96 12.86
CA MET A 368 9.76 5.37 14.09
C MET A 368 11.12 6.02 14.27
N PRO A 369 11.45 6.47 15.48
CA PRO A 369 12.85 6.69 15.78
C PRO A 369 13.61 5.50 15.21
N ALA A 370 14.77 5.74 14.59
CA ALA A 370 15.66 4.69 14.12
C ALA A 370 15.58 3.56 15.16
N ILE A 371 15.21 2.35 14.73
CA ILE A 371 14.95 1.27 15.70
C ILE A 371 16.30 0.83 16.24
N GLU A 372 16.74 1.58 17.23
CA GLU A 372 18.00 1.39 17.88
C GLU A 372 17.85 0.30 18.91
N SER A 373 18.98 -0.32 19.26
CA SER A 373 18.99 -1.20 20.39
C SER A 373 18.48 -0.48 21.66
N THR A 374 17.70 -1.20 22.46
CA THR A 374 17.29 -0.80 23.79
C THR A 374 18.50 -0.65 24.72
N LYS A 375 19.58 -1.39 24.45
CA LYS A 375 20.85 -1.37 25.18
C LYS A 375 21.81 -0.30 24.68
N ALA A 376 22.32 0.52 25.59
CA ALA A 376 23.19 1.64 25.26
C ALA A 376 24.53 1.16 24.65
N GLU A 377 25.13 0.10 25.20
CA GLU A 377 26.40 -0.46 24.71
C GLU A 377 26.28 -0.93 23.25
N THR A 378 25.17 -1.59 22.90
CA THR A 378 24.92 -2.03 21.53
C THR A 378 24.76 -0.85 20.58
N ARG A 379 24.03 0.20 20.98
CA ARG A 379 23.88 1.41 20.16
C ARG A 379 25.22 2.06 19.80
N TRP A 380 26.10 2.22 20.79
CA TRP A 380 27.43 2.78 20.56
C TRP A 380 28.27 1.88 19.66
N THR A 381 28.25 0.57 19.92
CA THR A 381 28.98 -0.41 19.10
C THR A 381 28.53 -0.36 17.65
N THR A 382 27.22 -0.34 17.38
CA THR A 382 26.63 -0.24 16.04
C THR A 382 27.06 1.03 15.29
N ARG A 383 27.32 2.13 16.00
CA ARG A 383 27.77 3.40 15.38
C ARG A 383 29.28 3.45 15.14
N ILE A 384 30.08 2.84 16.02
CA ILE A 384 31.55 2.90 15.97
C ILE A 384 32.11 1.88 14.97
N VAL A 385 31.57 0.66 14.96
CA VAL A 385 32.13 -0.45 14.16
C VAL A 385 32.24 -0.13 12.67
N PRO A 386 31.24 0.49 11.99
CA PRO A 386 31.39 0.87 10.58
C PRO A 386 32.58 1.80 10.30
N VAL A 387 32.92 2.70 11.23
CA VAL A 387 34.07 3.60 11.12
C VAL A 387 35.38 2.81 11.25
N VAL A 388 35.45 1.87 12.20
CA VAL A 388 36.61 0.98 12.39
C VAL A 388 36.84 0.13 11.13
N LEU A 389 35.78 -0.43 10.56
CA LEU A 389 35.86 -1.19 9.31
C LEU A 389 36.35 -0.34 8.14
N ALA A 390 35.87 0.90 8.01
CA ALA A 390 36.32 1.82 6.97
C ALA A 390 37.81 2.14 7.09
N VAL A 391 38.33 2.36 8.31
CA VAL A 391 39.76 2.58 8.57
C VAL A 391 40.58 1.35 8.22
N ALA A 392 40.15 0.15 8.61
CA ALA A 392 40.84 -1.10 8.29
C ALA A 392 40.94 -1.34 6.78
N VAL A 393 39.85 -1.06 6.05
CA VAL A 393 39.81 -1.17 4.59
C VAL A 393 40.71 -0.13 3.93
N ALA A 394 40.67 1.13 4.37
CA ALA A 394 41.55 2.18 3.86
C ALA A 394 43.04 1.85 4.07
N TYR A 395 43.39 1.32 5.24
CA TYR A 395 44.74 0.83 5.51
C TYR A 395 45.13 -0.32 4.58
N ALA A 396 44.25 -1.31 4.38
CA ALA A 396 44.49 -2.40 3.44
C ALA A 396 44.64 -1.90 2.00
N THR A 397 43.86 -0.91 1.57
CA THR A 397 44.00 -0.27 0.25
C THR A 397 45.35 0.38 0.10
N TYR A 398 45.79 1.16 1.08
CA TYR A 398 47.11 1.79 1.07
C TYR A 398 48.22 0.75 0.93
N VAL A 399 48.20 -0.32 1.73
CA VAL A 399 49.25 -1.34 1.69
C VAL A 399 49.24 -2.11 0.37
N VAL A 400 48.09 -2.56 -0.12
CA VAL A 400 48.03 -3.36 -1.36
C VAL A 400 48.33 -2.50 -2.59
N VAL A 401 47.76 -1.31 -2.70
CA VAL A 401 47.95 -0.47 -3.90
C VAL A 401 49.32 0.20 -3.87
N ALA A 402 49.65 0.93 -2.82
CA ALA A 402 50.86 1.77 -2.81
C ALA A 402 52.12 0.95 -2.50
N ARG A 403 52.07 0.04 -1.51
CA ARG A 403 53.27 -0.70 -1.08
C ARG A 403 53.51 -1.95 -1.92
N VAL A 404 52.50 -2.80 -2.09
CA VAL A 404 52.62 -4.05 -2.86
C VAL A 404 52.70 -3.75 -4.36
N CYS A 405 51.70 -3.10 -4.95
CA CYS A 405 51.63 -2.95 -6.40
C CYS A 405 52.59 -1.87 -6.93
N VAL A 406 52.50 -0.64 -6.43
CA VAL A 406 53.30 0.49 -6.96
C VAL A 406 54.76 0.42 -6.54
N LYS A 407 55.04 0.38 -5.23
CA LYS A 407 56.42 0.47 -4.74
C LYS A 407 57.23 -0.80 -5.00
N TYR A 408 56.65 -1.98 -4.73
CA TYR A 408 57.38 -3.24 -4.80
C TYR A 408 57.31 -3.89 -6.18
N LEU A 409 56.12 -4.25 -6.67
CA LEU A 409 55.98 -4.98 -7.94
C LEU A 409 56.37 -4.13 -9.15
N LEU A 410 55.82 -2.93 -9.30
CA LEU A 410 56.17 -2.03 -10.41
C LEU A 410 57.53 -1.37 -10.20
N GLY A 411 57.76 -0.78 -9.02
CA GLY A 411 58.97 0.02 -8.77
C GLY A 411 60.25 -0.79 -8.58
N SER A 412 60.18 -1.94 -7.89
CA SER A 412 61.39 -2.69 -7.50
C SER A 412 61.64 -3.94 -8.36
N LEU A 413 60.58 -4.55 -8.92
CA LEU A 413 60.66 -5.81 -9.65
C LEU A 413 60.26 -5.72 -11.13
N ASP A 414 59.67 -4.61 -11.57
CA ASP A 414 59.11 -4.40 -12.92
C ASP A 414 58.08 -5.47 -13.36
N GLU A 415 57.40 -6.09 -12.40
CA GLU A 415 56.41 -7.16 -12.64
C GLU A 415 55.01 -6.61 -12.89
N THR A 416 54.85 -5.95 -14.03
CA THR A 416 53.60 -5.30 -14.43
C THR A 416 52.40 -6.25 -14.46
N GLY A 417 52.60 -7.49 -14.96
CA GLY A 417 51.52 -8.48 -15.03
C GLY A 417 50.96 -8.88 -13.66
N ALA A 418 51.83 -9.10 -12.68
CA ALA A 418 51.42 -9.44 -11.31
C ALA A 418 50.70 -8.27 -10.63
N ALA A 419 51.19 -7.05 -10.82
CA ALA A 419 50.56 -5.84 -10.29
C ALA A 419 49.15 -5.64 -10.85
N ILE A 420 48.96 -5.79 -12.17
CA ILE A 420 47.64 -5.68 -12.81
C ILE A 420 46.69 -6.76 -12.28
N ALA A 421 47.13 -8.02 -12.22
CA ALA A 421 46.29 -9.11 -11.74
C ALA A 421 45.80 -8.88 -10.30
N ILE A 422 46.68 -8.44 -9.40
CA ILE A 422 46.34 -8.13 -8.01
C ILE A 422 45.36 -6.96 -7.95
N LEU A 423 45.60 -5.87 -8.68
CA LEU A 423 44.73 -4.69 -8.68
C LEU A 423 43.32 -5.01 -9.21
N VAL A 424 43.22 -5.79 -10.30
CA VAL A 424 41.93 -6.19 -10.88
C VAL A 424 41.13 -7.02 -9.87
N LEU A 425 41.75 -8.05 -9.28
CA LEU A 425 41.08 -8.88 -8.27
C LEU A 425 40.71 -8.07 -7.03
N TYR A 426 41.60 -7.19 -6.57
CA TYR A 426 41.37 -6.33 -5.42
C TYR A 426 40.16 -5.43 -5.63
N PHE A 427 40.12 -4.66 -6.72
CA PHE A 427 39.01 -3.74 -6.98
C PHE A 427 37.71 -4.45 -7.33
N PHE A 428 37.77 -5.61 -7.99
CA PHE A 428 36.60 -6.45 -8.22
C PHE A 428 35.92 -6.81 -6.89
N PHE A 429 36.65 -7.47 -5.98
CA PHE A 429 36.06 -7.89 -4.70
C PHE A 429 35.75 -6.70 -3.78
N PHE A 430 36.55 -5.63 -3.83
CA PHE A 430 36.28 -4.40 -3.08
C PHE A 430 34.95 -3.76 -3.48
N LEU A 431 34.67 -3.63 -4.79
CA LEU A 431 33.43 -3.03 -5.29
C LEU A 431 32.20 -3.87 -4.90
N PHE A 432 32.29 -5.19 -4.99
CA PHE A 432 31.20 -6.08 -4.56
C PHE A 432 31.01 -6.05 -3.04
N MET A 433 32.10 -6.08 -2.26
CA MET A 433 32.06 -5.99 -0.80
C MET A 433 31.40 -4.68 -0.35
N ILE A 434 31.83 -3.52 -0.88
CA ILE A 434 31.28 -2.23 -0.46
C ILE A 434 29.80 -2.08 -0.89
N SER A 435 29.45 -2.56 -2.08
CA SER A 435 28.07 -2.49 -2.58
C SER A 435 27.12 -3.34 -1.74
N THR A 436 27.52 -4.57 -1.40
CA THR A 436 26.73 -5.48 -0.57
C THR A 436 26.68 -5.03 0.89
N TYR A 437 27.77 -4.47 1.41
CA TYR A 437 27.79 -3.86 2.75
C TYR A 437 26.87 -2.65 2.84
N ALA A 438 26.93 -1.72 1.89
CA ALA A 438 26.05 -0.55 1.83
C ALA A 438 24.58 -0.96 1.73
N ARG A 439 24.27 -1.99 0.92
CA ARG A 439 22.91 -2.54 0.81
C ARG A 439 22.44 -3.18 2.12
N THR A 440 23.31 -3.92 2.80
CA THR A 440 23.01 -4.51 4.11
C THR A 440 22.75 -3.44 5.16
N LEU A 441 23.61 -2.42 5.25
CA LEU A 441 23.44 -1.27 6.14
C LEU A 441 22.14 -0.53 5.86
N TYR A 442 21.80 -0.31 4.59
CA TYR A 442 20.58 0.37 4.21
C TYR A 442 19.35 -0.36 4.74
N HIS A 443 19.24 -1.67 4.50
CA HIS A 443 18.09 -2.44 4.99
C HIS A 443 18.11 -2.55 6.52
N ALA A 444 19.26 -2.85 7.14
CA ALA A 444 19.33 -2.97 8.60
C ALA A 444 18.89 -1.70 9.35
N ASN A 445 19.14 -0.50 8.79
CA ASN A 445 18.79 0.77 9.41
C ASN A 445 17.42 1.32 9.01
N PHE A 446 17.08 1.24 7.72
CA PHE A 446 15.88 1.91 7.18
C PHE A 446 14.70 0.96 6.96
N ASN A 447 14.96 -0.36 6.87
CA ASN A 447 13.94 -1.37 6.72
C ASN A 447 14.32 -2.63 7.52
N PRO A 448 14.26 -2.63 8.86
CA PRO A 448 14.71 -3.77 9.67
C PRO A 448 13.76 -4.98 9.65
N GLY A 449 12.72 -4.97 8.81
CA GLY A 449 11.76 -6.09 8.69
C GLY A 449 10.81 -6.21 9.87
N VAL A 450 10.43 -5.08 10.50
CA VAL A 450 9.54 -5.08 11.67
C VAL A 450 8.07 -5.25 11.30
N VAL A 451 7.36 -6.00 12.14
CA VAL A 451 5.90 -6.13 12.08
C VAL A 451 5.24 -4.89 12.69
N PRO A 452 4.12 -4.40 12.14
CA PRO A 452 3.33 -3.32 12.76
C PRO A 452 2.95 -3.63 14.21
N LEU A 453 2.95 -2.60 15.06
CA LEU A 453 2.42 -2.69 16.41
C LEU A 453 0.90 -2.84 16.36
N GLY A 454 0.35 -3.66 17.25
CA GLY A 454 -1.09 -3.70 17.44
C GLY A 454 -1.60 -2.46 18.17
N PRO A 455 -2.90 -2.15 18.07
CA PRO A 455 -3.49 -0.90 18.54
C PRO A 455 -3.13 -0.54 20.00
N ARG A 456 -3.22 -1.52 20.91
CA ARG A 456 -2.89 -1.34 22.34
C ARG A 456 -1.41 -1.01 22.59
N ALA A 457 -0.49 -1.53 21.78
CA ALA A 457 0.93 -1.21 21.93
C ALA A 457 1.25 0.19 21.39
N VAL A 458 0.54 0.65 20.35
CA VAL A 458 0.63 2.03 19.86
C VAL A 458 0.14 3.02 20.92
N GLU A 459 -1.02 2.74 21.54
CA GLU A 459 -1.54 3.54 22.66
C GLU A 459 -0.56 3.59 23.83
N ARG A 460 0.03 2.44 24.20
CA ARG A 460 1.05 2.36 25.26
C ARG A 460 2.27 3.22 24.93
N GLN A 461 2.76 3.20 23.69
CA GLN A 461 3.89 4.02 23.27
C GLN A 461 3.57 5.52 23.29
N LYS A 462 2.36 5.91 22.87
CA LYS A 462 1.89 7.30 22.95
C LYS A 462 1.83 7.79 24.41
N ALA A 463 1.21 7.01 25.29
CA ALA A 463 1.11 7.33 26.71
C ALA A 463 2.48 7.41 27.41
N MET A 464 3.44 6.55 27.05
CA MET A 464 4.82 6.65 27.55
C MET A 464 5.55 7.87 27.01
N GLY A 465 5.33 8.24 25.74
CA GLY A 465 5.90 9.45 25.13
C GLY A 465 5.42 10.73 25.82
N GLU A 466 4.13 10.80 26.13
CA GLU A 466 3.51 11.91 26.88
C GLU A 466 4.02 11.98 28.31
N LYS A 467 4.13 10.85 29.02
CA LYS A 467 4.74 10.79 30.36
C LYS A 467 6.20 11.23 30.39
N ARG A 468 6.99 10.87 29.36
CA ARG A 468 8.40 11.28 29.24
C ARG A 468 8.56 12.79 28.96
N MET A 469 7.57 13.42 28.33
CA MET A 469 7.48 14.86 28.16
C MET A 469 7.09 15.58 29.46
N MET A 470 6.28 14.93 30.30
CA MET A 470 5.81 15.46 31.58
C MET A 470 6.82 15.25 32.73
N GLN A 471 7.65 14.21 32.67
CA GLN A 471 8.72 13.88 33.64
C GLN A 471 9.99 14.75 33.56
N SER A 472 9.95 15.92 32.91
CA SER A 472 10.97 16.96 33.14
C SER A 472 10.72 17.77 34.41
N TYR A 473 9.62 17.49 35.13
CA TYR A 473 9.38 17.91 36.51
C TYR A 473 8.89 16.72 37.35
N GLY A 474 9.70 16.29 38.32
CA GLY A 474 9.23 15.50 39.46
C GLY A 474 9.52 14.00 39.43
N THR A 475 9.88 13.52 40.62
CA THR A 475 10.50 12.25 41.03
C THR A 475 9.69 10.97 40.81
N ASP A 476 10.45 9.88 40.69
CA ASP A 476 10.15 8.45 40.64
C ASP A 476 8.80 7.95 41.18
N ASP A 477 8.20 7.04 40.40
CA ASP A 477 7.60 5.83 40.96
C ASP A 477 7.71 4.66 39.95
N VAL A 478 8.36 3.58 40.35
CA VAL A 478 8.82 2.47 39.48
C VAL A 478 7.86 1.26 39.52
N GLU A 479 6.74 1.32 40.23
CA GLU A 479 5.87 0.16 40.47
C GLU A 479 4.58 0.06 39.61
N GLY A 480 4.48 0.79 38.51
CA GLY A 480 3.28 0.82 37.65
C GLY A 480 3.27 -0.08 36.40
N ARG A 481 4.03 -1.18 36.34
CA ARG A 481 4.04 -2.05 35.14
C ARG A 481 2.77 -2.90 35.08
N ALA A 482 1.74 -2.39 34.41
CA ALA A 482 0.54 -3.16 34.10
C ALA A 482 0.91 -4.43 33.31
N TYR A 483 0.52 -5.58 33.86
CA TYR A 483 0.68 -6.92 33.31
C TYR A 483 0.15 -7.01 31.86
N GLY A 484 0.89 -7.74 31.02
CA GLY A 484 0.72 -7.78 29.57
C GLY A 484 -0.70 -8.09 29.09
N ALA A 485 -1.18 -7.31 28.13
CA ALA A 485 -2.46 -7.56 27.48
C ALA A 485 -2.41 -8.91 26.74
N GLY A 486 -3.27 -9.84 27.16
CA GLY A 486 -3.56 -11.06 26.43
C GLY A 486 -4.21 -10.76 25.06
N PRO A 487 -4.27 -11.76 24.16
CA PRO A 487 -4.96 -11.62 22.88
C PRO A 487 -6.41 -11.21 23.11
N SER A 488 -6.96 -10.41 22.18
CA SER A 488 -8.39 -10.12 22.22
C SER A 488 -9.18 -11.42 22.05
N ASN A 489 -10.23 -11.62 22.85
CA ASN A 489 -11.22 -12.68 22.60
C ASN A 489 -12.21 -12.29 21.50
N ASP A 490 -12.01 -11.13 20.88
CA ASP A 490 -12.75 -10.64 19.73
C ASP A 490 -12.46 -11.53 18.50
N PRO A 491 -13.49 -12.17 17.91
CA PRO A 491 -13.42 -12.90 16.65
C PRO A 491 -12.80 -12.09 15.51
N ASP A 492 -13.02 -10.76 15.55
CA ASP A 492 -12.61 -9.80 14.53
C ASP A 492 -11.38 -9.01 14.96
N SER A 493 -10.57 -9.58 15.88
CA SER A 493 -9.31 -8.98 16.29
C SER A 493 -8.46 -8.60 15.06
N PRO A 494 -8.08 -7.32 14.89
CA PRO A 494 -7.35 -6.88 13.71
C PRO A 494 -6.09 -7.70 13.45
N GLY A 495 -5.90 -8.14 12.20
CA GLY A 495 -4.76 -8.96 11.77
C GLY A 495 -5.00 -10.47 11.84
N LEU A 496 -6.09 -10.94 12.47
CA LEU A 496 -6.45 -12.36 12.51
C LEU A 496 -6.86 -12.87 11.11
N GLU A 497 -7.43 -12.00 10.27
CA GLU A 497 -7.84 -12.27 8.89
C GLU A 497 -6.70 -12.71 7.98
N CYS A 498 -5.48 -12.25 8.27
CA CYS A 498 -4.28 -12.63 7.51
C CYS A 498 -3.90 -14.12 7.68
N PHE A 499 -4.44 -14.80 8.70
CA PHE A 499 -4.15 -16.21 8.97
C PHE A 499 -5.19 -17.12 8.31
N TYR A 500 -6.48 -16.90 8.60
CA TYR A 500 -7.55 -17.76 8.08
C TYR A 500 -7.87 -17.54 6.60
N SER A 501 -7.29 -16.52 5.96
CA SER A 501 -7.32 -16.36 4.50
C SER A 501 -6.36 -17.30 3.76
N ARG A 502 -5.46 -17.99 4.47
CA ARG A 502 -4.45 -18.91 3.90
C ARG A 502 -4.84 -20.37 4.16
N ASP A 503 -4.27 -21.29 3.39
CA ASP A 503 -4.55 -22.71 3.54
C ASP A 503 -3.80 -23.34 4.72
N ALA A 504 -2.67 -22.78 5.14
CA ALA A 504 -1.90 -23.24 6.28
C ALA A 504 -1.15 -22.11 7.01
N PHE A 505 -1.06 -22.21 8.34
CA PHE A 505 -0.24 -21.33 9.17
C PHE A 505 0.17 -22.01 10.48
N VAL A 506 1.22 -21.51 11.13
CA VAL A 506 1.67 -22.00 12.44
C VAL A 506 0.77 -21.45 13.53
N CYS A 507 0.28 -22.32 14.40
CA CYS A 507 -0.62 -21.99 15.50
C CYS A 507 -0.08 -22.48 16.86
N GLU A 508 -0.80 -22.13 17.91
CA GLU A 508 -0.73 -22.76 19.23
C GLU A 508 -1.55 -24.08 19.21
N PRO A 509 -1.42 -24.96 20.22
CA PRO A 509 -2.13 -26.25 20.25
C PRO A 509 -3.66 -26.14 20.18
N ASP A 510 -4.21 -24.98 20.53
CA ASP A 510 -5.65 -24.70 20.43
C ASP A 510 -6.09 -24.27 19.02
N GLY A 511 -5.17 -24.14 18.06
CA GLY A 511 -5.42 -23.73 16.68
C GLY A 511 -5.39 -22.22 16.44
N ARG A 512 -5.16 -21.40 17.48
CA ARG A 512 -5.06 -19.93 17.35
C ARG A 512 -3.65 -19.51 16.92
N PRO A 513 -3.49 -18.42 16.15
CA PRO A 513 -2.16 -17.89 15.84
C PRO A 513 -1.42 -17.49 17.12
N LYS A 514 -0.09 -17.45 17.04
CA LYS A 514 0.72 -17.05 18.21
C LYS A 514 0.50 -15.57 18.52
N TRP A 515 0.48 -15.19 19.79
CA TRP A 515 0.32 -13.79 20.21
C TRP A 515 1.62 -13.20 20.75
N CYS A 516 1.88 -11.91 20.46
CA CYS A 516 2.92 -11.14 21.13
C CYS A 516 2.28 -10.13 22.08
N SER A 517 2.47 -10.31 23.39
CA SER A 517 1.96 -9.38 24.42
C SER A 517 2.66 -8.02 24.41
N GLU A 518 3.93 -7.96 24.02
CA GLU A 518 4.68 -6.70 23.96
C GLU A 518 4.25 -5.84 22.77
N CYS A 519 4.14 -6.44 21.58
CA CYS A 519 3.65 -5.74 20.39
C CYS A 519 2.12 -5.67 20.32
N CYS A 520 1.42 -6.36 21.23
CA CYS A 520 -0.04 -6.50 21.25
C CYS A 520 -0.61 -6.91 19.89
N ASN A 521 0.03 -7.85 19.20
CA ASN A 521 -0.35 -8.26 17.84
C ASN A 521 -0.15 -9.77 17.63
N TRP A 522 -0.91 -10.34 16.69
CA TRP A 522 -0.74 -11.71 16.23
C TRP A 522 0.59 -11.86 15.48
N LYS A 523 1.35 -12.89 15.83
CA LYS A 523 2.66 -13.20 15.24
C LYS A 523 2.44 -14.08 14.03
N GLN A 524 2.70 -13.53 12.86
CA GLN A 524 2.77 -14.32 11.63
C GLN A 524 3.88 -15.37 11.71
N ASP A 525 3.86 -16.35 10.81
CA ASP A 525 4.85 -17.41 10.83
C ASP A 525 6.27 -16.82 10.78
N ARG A 526 7.18 -17.46 11.53
CA ARG A 526 8.59 -17.05 11.66
C ARG A 526 8.83 -15.62 12.16
N VAL A 527 7.81 -14.96 12.70
CA VAL A 527 7.99 -13.68 13.40
C VAL A 527 8.52 -13.94 14.81
N HIS A 528 9.55 -13.19 15.20
CA HIS A 528 10.10 -13.24 16.56
C HIS A 528 10.17 -11.85 17.18
N HIS A 529 9.82 -11.76 18.47
CA HIS A 529 9.98 -10.53 19.22
C HIS A 529 11.42 -10.38 19.67
N SER A 530 12.10 -9.36 19.17
CA SER A 530 13.45 -9.02 19.58
C SER A 530 13.41 -8.08 20.78
N ARG A 531 13.93 -8.55 21.92
CA ARG A 531 14.17 -7.69 23.09
C ARG A 531 15.22 -6.61 22.83
N GLU A 532 16.14 -6.88 21.90
CA GLU A 532 17.19 -5.94 21.54
C GLU A 532 16.60 -4.66 20.95
N ILE A 533 15.54 -4.76 20.14
CA ILE A 533 14.90 -3.59 19.51
C ILE A 533 13.46 -3.34 20.00
N GLY A 534 12.95 -4.16 20.92
CA GLY A 534 11.59 -4.07 21.46
C GLY A 534 10.48 -4.32 20.43
N ARG A 535 10.75 -5.06 19.35
CA ARG A 535 9.83 -5.23 18.21
C ARG A 535 9.81 -6.64 17.65
N CYS A 536 8.64 -7.04 17.15
CA CYS A 536 8.47 -8.23 16.32
C CYS A 536 9.11 -8.00 14.94
N VAL A 537 9.88 -8.99 14.46
CA VAL A 537 10.62 -8.95 13.19
C VAL A 537 10.30 -10.19 12.36
N HIS A 538 10.01 -10.00 11.08
CA HIS A 538 9.81 -11.07 10.10
C HIS A 538 11.09 -11.85 9.86
N ARG A 539 11.02 -13.18 10.00
CA ARG A 539 12.14 -14.11 9.81
C ARG A 539 13.43 -13.56 10.42
N MET A 540 13.33 -13.19 11.70
CA MET A 540 14.43 -12.62 12.47
C MET A 540 15.60 -13.60 12.51
N ASP A 541 16.79 -13.15 12.12
CA ASP A 541 18.00 -13.94 12.29
C ASP A 541 18.73 -13.51 13.56
N HIS A 542 19.33 -12.32 13.57
CA HIS A 542 20.02 -11.77 14.75
C HIS A 542 20.19 -10.25 14.64
N TYR A 543 20.55 -9.61 15.75
CA TYR A 543 21.02 -8.23 15.72
C TYR A 543 22.56 -8.22 15.53
N CYS A 544 23.05 -7.53 14.51
CA CYS A 544 24.45 -7.49 14.13
C CYS A 544 25.03 -6.08 14.27
N PRO A 545 25.85 -5.79 15.29
CA PRO A 545 26.50 -4.49 15.42
C PRO A 545 27.43 -4.18 14.25
N TRP A 546 28.05 -5.22 13.65
CA TRP A 546 28.95 -5.10 12.51
C TRP A 546 28.25 -4.72 11.20
N ALA A 547 26.99 -5.08 11.06
CA ALA A 547 26.18 -4.78 9.88
C ALA A 547 25.15 -3.65 10.15
N GLY A 548 25.33 -2.91 11.23
CA GLY A 548 24.57 -1.69 11.51
C GLY A 548 23.17 -1.90 12.10
N GLY A 549 22.73 -3.11 12.44
CA GLY A 549 21.38 -3.31 12.98
C GLY A 549 20.84 -4.73 12.85
N MET A 550 19.51 -4.83 12.70
CA MET A 550 18.79 -6.10 12.64
C MET A 550 18.99 -6.81 11.29
N ILE A 551 19.36 -8.09 11.36
CA ILE A 551 19.39 -8.98 10.20
C ILE A 551 18.09 -9.80 10.17
N ALA A 552 17.33 -9.63 9.09
CA ALA A 552 15.98 -10.16 8.90
C ALA A 552 15.76 -10.57 7.43
N GLU A 553 14.55 -11.00 7.04
CA GLU A 553 14.26 -11.48 5.68
C GLU A 553 14.72 -10.56 4.54
N ASN A 554 14.70 -9.25 4.76
CA ASN A 554 15.02 -8.25 3.74
C ASN A 554 16.51 -7.88 3.69
N SER A 555 17.29 -8.16 4.73
CA SER A 555 18.72 -7.86 4.82
C SER A 555 19.60 -9.11 4.78
N PHE A 556 19.07 -10.29 5.13
CA PHE A 556 19.85 -11.54 5.26
C PHE A 556 20.54 -11.96 3.96
N LYS A 557 19.86 -11.84 2.81
CA LYS A 557 20.48 -12.09 1.49
C LYS A 557 21.73 -11.24 1.27
N PHE A 558 21.60 -9.94 1.50
CA PHE A 558 22.70 -8.98 1.31
C PHE A 558 23.81 -9.19 2.34
N PHE A 559 23.45 -9.58 3.55
CA PHE A 559 24.41 -9.97 4.59
C PHE A 559 25.27 -11.17 4.16
N VAL A 560 24.66 -12.22 3.61
CA VAL A 560 25.39 -13.39 3.09
C VAL A 560 26.34 -13.00 1.96
N GLN A 561 25.88 -12.16 1.02
CA GLN A 561 26.72 -11.64 -0.05
C GLN A 561 27.89 -10.82 0.52
N PHE A 562 27.61 -9.94 1.48
CA PHE A 562 28.61 -9.13 2.17
C PHE A 562 29.69 -9.96 2.86
N THR A 563 29.32 -10.97 3.65
CA THR A 563 30.32 -11.81 4.33
C THR A 563 31.12 -12.63 3.33
N THR A 564 30.48 -13.09 2.24
CA THR A 564 31.16 -13.84 1.16
C THR A 564 32.21 -12.96 0.49
N TYR A 565 31.83 -11.76 0.04
CA TYR A 565 32.75 -10.84 -0.62
C TYR A 565 33.82 -10.29 0.33
N THR A 566 33.52 -10.14 1.62
CA THR A 566 34.52 -9.78 2.62
C THR A 566 35.56 -10.89 2.80
N ALA A 567 35.13 -12.15 2.88
CA ALA A 567 36.04 -13.28 2.94
C ALA A 567 36.93 -13.38 1.69
N SER A 568 36.35 -13.20 0.50
CA SER A 568 37.11 -13.17 -0.77
C SER A 568 38.08 -11.99 -0.84
N PHE A 569 37.65 -10.80 -0.43
CA PHE A 569 38.50 -9.60 -0.37
C PHE A 569 39.68 -9.80 0.58
N CYS A 570 39.43 -10.30 1.80
CA CYS A 570 40.48 -10.63 2.75
C CYS A 570 41.45 -11.70 2.21
N ALA A 571 40.95 -12.71 1.49
CA ALA A 571 41.80 -13.72 0.87
C ALA A 571 42.74 -13.12 -0.20
N VAL A 572 42.26 -12.17 -1.01
CA VAL A 572 43.10 -11.46 -1.99
C VAL A 572 44.15 -10.60 -1.28
N VAL A 573 43.77 -9.83 -0.26
CA VAL A 573 44.70 -9.01 0.53
C VAL A 573 45.78 -9.86 1.20
N LEU A 574 45.37 -10.97 1.83
CA LEU A 574 46.24 -11.91 2.51
C LEU A 574 47.20 -12.57 1.50
N GLY A 575 46.69 -13.08 0.38
CA GLY A 575 47.48 -13.73 -0.65
C GLY A 575 48.52 -12.79 -1.28
N ALA A 576 48.10 -11.59 -1.67
CA ALA A 576 49.00 -10.59 -2.26
C ALA A 576 50.10 -10.16 -1.27
N SER A 577 49.73 -9.89 -0.02
CA SER A 577 50.68 -9.42 1.00
C SER A 577 51.63 -10.52 1.44
N ALA A 578 51.15 -11.75 1.63
CA ALA A 578 51.98 -12.90 2.00
C ALA A 578 52.93 -13.30 0.86
N TYR A 579 52.49 -13.20 -0.39
CA TYR A 579 53.35 -13.42 -1.56
C TYR A 579 54.54 -12.45 -1.56
N VAL A 580 54.28 -11.14 -1.40
CA VAL A 580 55.35 -10.13 -1.35
C VAL A 580 56.26 -10.33 -0.14
N LEU A 581 55.68 -10.58 1.04
CA LEU A 581 56.46 -10.78 2.27
C LEU A 581 57.39 -12.00 2.14
N ARG A 582 56.88 -13.12 1.62
CA ARG A 582 57.69 -14.32 1.36
C ARG A 582 58.85 -14.00 0.43
N ARG A 583 58.60 -13.22 -0.62
CA ARG A 583 59.62 -12.84 -1.59
C ARG A 583 60.67 -11.90 -1.00
N GLN A 584 60.27 -10.94 -0.16
CA GLN A 584 61.20 -10.07 0.59
C GLN A 584 62.14 -10.91 1.46
N VAL A 585 61.59 -11.87 2.20
CA VAL A 585 62.37 -12.78 3.06
C VAL A 585 63.32 -13.65 2.24
N GLN A 586 62.86 -14.20 1.11
CA GLN A 586 63.71 -15.01 0.21
C GLN A 586 64.86 -14.22 -0.40
N LEU A 587 64.68 -12.92 -0.63
CA LEU A 587 65.71 -12.02 -1.16
C LEU A 587 66.60 -11.40 -0.06
N GLY A 588 66.42 -11.80 1.21
CA GLY A 588 67.22 -11.29 2.33
C GLY A 588 66.88 -9.85 2.76
N ALA A 589 65.76 -9.29 2.30
CA ALA A 589 65.30 -7.96 2.70
C ALA A 589 64.61 -8.01 4.07
N SER A 590 64.72 -6.92 4.83
CA SER A 590 63.97 -6.79 6.09
C SER A 590 62.46 -6.74 5.81
N PRO A 591 61.64 -7.54 6.51
CA PRO A 591 60.20 -7.62 6.25
C PRO A 591 59.50 -6.28 6.56
N ASP A 592 58.64 -5.84 5.63
CA ASP A 592 57.88 -4.61 5.77
C ASP A 592 56.84 -4.72 6.90
N SER A 593 56.97 -3.88 7.93
CA SER A 593 56.04 -3.87 9.08
C SER A 593 54.59 -3.62 8.67
N TYR A 594 54.37 -2.85 7.60
CA TYR A 594 53.03 -2.60 7.07
C TYR A 594 52.39 -3.88 6.50
N LEU A 595 53.19 -4.75 5.89
CA LEU A 595 52.72 -6.04 5.35
C LEU A 595 52.36 -7.01 6.47
N ILE A 596 53.17 -7.07 7.53
CA ILE A 596 52.89 -7.92 8.70
C ILE A 596 51.55 -7.50 9.33
N ALA A 597 51.34 -6.20 9.52
CA ALA A 597 50.10 -5.67 10.08
C ALA A 597 48.88 -5.97 9.19
N VAL A 598 48.95 -5.76 7.87
CA VAL A 598 47.81 -6.04 6.98
C VAL A 598 47.50 -7.54 6.89
N ILE A 599 48.50 -8.41 6.95
CA ILE A 599 48.33 -9.86 6.99
C ILE A 599 47.56 -10.26 8.25
N ALA A 600 47.94 -9.73 9.42
CA ALA A 600 47.24 -10.02 10.67
C ALA A 600 45.77 -9.55 10.63
N ILE A 601 45.52 -8.33 10.14
CA ILE A 601 44.16 -7.77 9.99
C ILE A 601 43.33 -8.60 9.00
N ALA A 602 43.88 -8.92 7.83
CA ALA A 602 43.19 -9.70 6.80
C ALA A 602 42.92 -11.14 7.24
N ALA A 603 43.84 -11.76 7.98
CA ALA A 603 43.63 -13.10 8.54
C ALA A 603 42.50 -13.11 9.57
N PHE A 604 42.47 -12.13 10.49
CA PHE A 604 41.42 -12.02 11.51
C PHE A 604 40.03 -11.83 10.89
N PHE A 605 39.86 -10.80 10.05
CA PHE A 605 38.57 -10.51 9.41
C PHE A 605 38.17 -11.57 8.37
N GLY A 606 39.16 -12.12 7.66
CA GLY A 606 38.93 -13.18 6.68
C GLY A 606 38.42 -14.47 7.32
N LEU A 607 39.05 -14.91 8.41
CA LEU A 607 38.62 -16.11 9.13
C LEU A 607 37.21 -15.93 9.71
N PHE A 608 36.94 -14.79 10.34
CA PHE A 608 35.63 -14.47 10.89
C PHE A 608 34.55 -14.45 9.79
N SER A 609 34.81 -13.76 8.68
CA SER A 609 33.86 -13.65 7.56
C SER A 609 33.64 -14.98 6.85
N PHE A 610 34.66 -15.84 6.78
CA PHE A 610 34.57 -17.18 6.23
C PHE A 610 33.60 -18.06 7.03
N PHE A 611 33.78 -18.13 8.36
CA PHE A 611 32.87 -18.92 9.20
C PHE A 611 31.45 -18.38 9.18
N MET A 612 31.27 -17.05 9.21
CA MET A 612 29.95 -16.44 9.06
C MET A 612 29.30 -16.79 7.73
N THR A 613 30.05 -16.80 6.65
CA THR A 613 29.55 -17.20 5.32
C THR A 613 29.13 -18.66 5.30
N VAL A 614 29.96 -19.57 5.81
CA VAL A 614 29.62 -21.01 5.88
C VAL A 614 28.35 -21.24 6.71
N THR A 615 28.23 -20.58 7.86
CA THR A 615 27.03 -20.69 8.70
C THR A 615 25.80 -20.10 8.00
N ALA A 616 25.91 -18.93 7.37
CA ALA A 616 24.78 -18.30 6.67
C ALA A 616 24.32 -19.13 5.46
N VAL A 617 25.27 -19.69 4.69
CA VAL A 617 24.96 -20.61 3.58
C VAL A 617 24.28 -21.88 4.11
N ARG A 618 24.76 -22.45 5.21
CA ARG A 618 24.10 -23.59 5.87
C ARG A 618 22.66 -23.25 6.27
N TYR A 619 22.41 -22.06 6.80
CA TYR A 619 21.07 -21.61 7.18
C TYR A 619 20.15 -21.41 5.99
N ILE A 620 20.66 -20.89 4.88
CA ILE A 620 19.91 -20.86 3.62
C ILE A 620 19.56 -22.27 3.19
N LEU A 621 20.54 -23.17 3.14
CA LEU A 621 20.37 -24.54 2.65
C LEU A 621 19.37 -25.35 3.48
N LEU A 622 19.28 -25.12 4.78
CA LEU A 622 18.34 -25.77 5.69
C LEU A 622 17.04 -24.98 5.91
N ASN A 623 16.91 -23.80 5.28
CA ASN A 623 15.86 -22.82 5.51
C ASN A 623 15.61 -22.48 6.99
N MET A 624 16.70 -22.31 7.74
CA MET A 624 16.69 -21.98 9.17
C MET A 624 17.19 -20.56 9.41
N THR A 625 16.84 -20.02 10.57
CA THR A 625 17.47 -18.83 11.15
C THR A 625 18.26 -19.21 12.41
N ASN A 626 19.08 -18.29 12.91
CA ASN A 626 19.68 -18.39 14.24
C ASN A 626 18.64 -18.62 15.35
N VAL A 627 17.42 -18.08 15.19
CA VAL A 627 16.36 -18.31 16.18
C VAL A 627 15.81 -19.73 16.11
N ASP A 628 15.75 -20.30 14.90
CA ASP A 628 15.25 -21.67 14.69
C ASP A 628 16.20 -22.71 15.27
N ILE A 629 17.53 -22.52 15.13
CA ILE A 629 18.51 -23.54 15.55
C ILE A 629 18.55 -23.78 17.06
N LEU A 630 18.29 -22.74 17.86
CA LEU A 630 18.33 -22.81 19.33
C LEU A 630 17.33 -23.82 19.92
N SER A 631 16.27 -24.14 19.17
CA SER A 631 15.20 -25.03 19.63
C SER A 631 14.96 -26.21 18.68
N PHE A 632 15.72 -26.33 17.60
CA PHE A 632 15.39 -27.20 16.47
C PHE A 632 15.12 -28.66 16.86
N HIS A 633 16.01 -29.29 17.62
CA HIS A 633 15.91 -30.73 17.93
C HIS A 633 14.73 -31.11 18.83
N GLN A 634 14.17 -30.16 19.59
CA GLN A 634 13.08 -30.41 20.52
C GLN A 634 11.77 -29.73 20.11
N LYS A 635 11.82 -28.87 19.09
CA LYS A 635 10.68 -28.05 18.72
C LYS A 635 9.71 -28.85 17.88
N VAL A 636 8.47 -28.77 18.31
CA VAL A 636 7.30 -29.28 17.60
C VAL A 636 6.47 -28.09 17.16
N TYR A 637 6.02 -28.12 15.91
CA TYR A 637 5.14 -27.11 15.33
C TYR A 637 3.71 -27.65 15.27
N HIS A 638 2.75 -26.82 15.69
CA HIS A 638 1.35 -27.02 15.39
C HIS A 638 0.98 -26.21 14.15
N LEU A 639 0.39 -26.85 13.15
CA LEU A 639 -0.04 -26.23 11.91
C LEU A 639 -1.57 -26.31 11.81
N ALA A 640 -2.20 -25.16 11.60
CA ALA A 640 -3.61 -25.11 11.24
C ALA A 640 -3.69 -25.29 9.71
N VAL A 641 -4.20 -26.44 9.26
CA VAL A 641 -4.30 -26.80 7.84
C VAL A 641 -5.77 -26.83 7.42
N ARG A 642 -6.10 -26.11 6.35
CA ARG A 642 -7.47 -25.96 5.86
C ARG A 642 -8.04 -27.31 5.41
N VAL A 643 -9.25 -27.59 5.89
CA VAL A 643 -10.01 -28.81 5.59
C VAL A 643 -11.45 -28.45 5.19
N PRO A 644 -12.19 -29.37 4.53
CA PRO A 644 -13.60 -29.14 4.23
C PRO A 644 -14.43 -28.81 5.48
N ARG A 645 -15.47 -28.01 5.32
CA ARG A 645 -16.40 -27.67 6.41
C ARG A 645 -17.03 -28.93 7.00
N GLY A 646 -17.25 -28.91 8.31
CA GLY A 646 -17.86 -30.04 9.02
C GLY A 646 -16.93 -31.25 9.20
N THR A 647 -15.66 -31.17 8.78
CA THR A 647 -14.66 -32.20 9.07
C THR A 647 -14.59 -32.44 10.57
N ARG A 648 -14.82 -33.68 10.99
CA ARG A 648 -14.65 -34.15 12.37
C ARG A 648 -13.65 -35.30 12.36
N SER A 649 -12.74 -35.30 13.32
CA SER A 649 -11.78 -36.38 13.49
C SER A 649 -11.44 -36.58 14.95
N ASP A 650 -11.23 -37.83 15.35
CA ASP A 650 -10.66 -38.18 16.65
C ASP A 650 -9.11 -38.10 16.64
N ARG A 651 -8.50 -37.89 15.46
CA ARG A 651 -7.04 -37.87 15.26
C ARG A 651 -6.40 -36.50 15.39
N PHE A 652 -7.17 -35.43 15.24
CA PHE A 652 -6.68 -34.05 15.28
C PHE A 652 -7.78 -33.10 15.77
N GLY A 653 -7.36 -32.00 16.40
CA GLY A 653 -8.26 -30.92 16.79
C GLY A 653 -8.76 -30.15 15.56
N VAL A 654 -9.94 -29.55 15.65
CA VAL A 654 -10.52 -28.73 14.59
C VAL A 654 -10.90 -27.37 15.15
N ILE A 655 -10.52 -26.31 14.43
CA ILE A 655 -10.90 -24.93 14.74
C ILE A 655 -11.62 -24.31 13.55
N VAL A 656 -12.60 -23.47 13.83
CA VAL A 656 -13.39 -22.75 12.82
C VAL A 656 -13.20 -21.26 13.00
N TYR A 657 -12.92 -20.58 11.89
CA TYR A 657 -12.84 -19.12 11.82
C TYR A 657 -14.04 -18.56 11.04
N PRO A 658 -14.51 -17.34 11.36
CA PRO A 658 -14.10 -16.52 12.52
C PRO A 658 -14.45 -17.22 13.85
N LEU A 659 -13.68 -16.91 14.91
CA LEU A 659 -13.86 -17.57 16.21
C LEU A 659 -15.24 -17.25 16.77
N THR A 660 -15.99 -18.21 17.30
CA THR A 660 -17.28 -17.89 17.93
C THR A 660 -17.07 -17.25 19.30
N MET A 661 -17.76 -16.13 19.58
CA MET A 661 -17.74 -15.53 20.93
C MET A 661 -18.34 -16.52 21.94
N ARG A 662 -17.52 -17.03 22.86
CA ARG A 662 -18.05 -17.73 24.04
C ARG A 662 -18.65 -16.70 24.98
N GLY A 663 -19.97 -16.79 25.19
CA GLY A 663 -20.68 -16.03 26.21
C GLY A 663 -20.00 -16.13 27.57
N THR A 664 -19.80 -14.99 28.21
CA THR A 664 -19.26 -14.86 29.56
C THR A 664 -20.17 -15.53 30.58
N SER A 665 -19.69 -16.58 31.26
CA SER A 665 -20.02 -16.81 32.68
C SER A 665 -18.96 -17.67 33.39
N SER A 666 -18.42 -17.03 34.45
CA SER A 666 -17.88 -17.55 35.72
C SER A 666 -16.84 -18.69 35.78
N HIS A 667 -15.73 -18.36 36.45
CA HIS A 667 -14.77 -19.22 37.15
C HIS A 667 -15.27 -20.60 37.61
N SER A 668 -14.51 -21.65 37.25
CA SER A 668 -14.23 -22.76 38.17
C SER A 668 -12.93 -23.49 37.77
N ARG A 669 -12.25 -24.03 38.78
CA ARG A 669 -10.93 -24.67 38.77
C ARG A 669 -10.90 -25.99 37.99
N MET A 670 -9.69 -26.36 37.57
CA MET A 670 -9.30 -27.66 37.00
C MET A 670 -9.94 -28.89 37.69
N SER A 671 -10.47 -29.81 36.89
CA SER A 671 -10.06 -31.24 36.88
C SER A 671 -10.63 -31.93 35.64
N GLY A 672 -9.93 -32.94 35.12
CA GLY A 672 -10.15 -33.48 33.78
C GLY A 672 -11.33 -34.43 33.58
N LYS A 673 -11.28 -35.03 32.39
CA LYS A 673 -12.12 -36.05 31.75
C LYS A 673 -13.17 -35.53 30.78
N TYR A 674 -13.08 -36.12 29.59
CA TYR A 674 -14.04 -36.12 28.50
C TYR A 674 -15.48 -36.19 29.00
N GLU A 675 -16.32 -35.26 28.56
CA GLU A 675 -17.78 -35.43 28.56
C GLU A 675 -18.38 -35.07 27.20
N ARG A 676 -19.31 -35.94 26.79
CA ARG A 676 -20.12 -35.88 25.58
C ARG A 676 -21.46 -35.16 25.86
N ALA A 677 -21.95 -34.55 24.79
CA ALA A 677 -23.35 -34.28 24.42
C ALA A 677 -24.09 -33.10 25.08
N GLY A 678 -24.76 -32.31 24.23
CA GLY A 678 -25.75 -31.31 24.59
C GLY A 678 -26.36 -30.65 23.35
N GLN A 679 -27.62 -30.95 23.09
CA GLN A 679 -28.43 -30.57 21.93
C GLN A 679 -28.80 -29.08 21.87
N GLN A 680 -29.11 -28.65 20.64
CA GLN A 680 -29.71 -27.39 20.18
C GLN A 680 -30.51 -26.55 21.19
N SER A 681 -30.21 -25.25 21.19
CA SER A 681 -31.20 -24.18 21.27
C SER A 681 -30.73 -23.04 20.36
N GLY A 682 -31.50 -22.77 19.30
CA GLY A 682 -31.22 -21.69 18.37
C GLY A 682 -31.53 -20.32 18.97
N ASP A 683 -30.72 -19.33 18.64
CA ASP A 683 -31.24 -18.03 18.26
C ASP A 683 -30.20 -17.22 17.47
N LEU A 684 -30.72 -16.39 16.55
CA LEU A 684 -30.08 -15.48 15.61
C LEU A 684 -29.51 -16.13 14.33
N SER A 685 -30.26 -15.90 13.25
CA SER A 685 -30.01 -16.30 11.87
C SER A 685 -28.62 -15.89 11.36
N ALA A 686 -27.67 -16.82 11.38
CA ALA A 686 -26.56 -16.81 10.44
C ALA A 686 -27.18 -16.96 9.04
N THR A 687 -26.99 -15.96 8.19
CA THR A 687 -27.45 -16.07 6.80
C THR A 687 -26.62 -17.15 6.09
N SER A 688 -27.15 -17.80 5.05
CA SER A 688 -26.36 -18.71 4.20
C SER A 688 -25.08 -18.05 3.65
N ARG A 689 -25.03 -16.72 3.63
CA ARG A 689 -23.88 -15.87 3.32
C ARG A 689 -22.80 -15.86 4.41
N ASP A 690 -23.16 -15.95 5.69
CA ASP A 690 -22.23 -16.02 6.82
C ASP A 690 -21.59 -17.42 6.92
N ASP A 691 -22.36 -18.46 6.60
CA ASP A 691 -21.85 -19.83 6.50
C ASP A 691 -20.75 -19.96 5.43
N LEU A 692 -20.87 -19.22 4.31
CA LEU A 692 -19.87 -19.14 3.23
C LEU A 692 -18.58 -18.40 3.63
N ALA A 693 -18.61 -17.60 4.69
CA ALA A 693 -17.43 -16.90 5.22
C ALA A 693 -16.60 -17.77 6.18
N THR A 694 -17.14 -18.90 6.66
CA THR A 694 -16.43 -19.75 7.63
C THR A 694 -15.31 -20.56 6.98
N ARG A 695 -14.23 -20.81 7.72
CA ARG A 695 -13.09 -21.64 7.32
C ARG A 695 -12.76 -22.63 8.43
N THR A 696 -12.63 -23.91 8.09
CA THR A 696 -12.33 -24.98 9.04
C THR A 696 -10.88 -25.43 8.87
N PHE A 697 -10.15 -25.54 9.98
CA PHE A 697 -8.75 -25.95 10.00
C PHE A 697 -8.57 -27.15 10.93
N ALA A 698 -7.83 -28.15 10.46
CA ALA A 698 -7.28 -29.23 11.27
C ALA A 698 -5.98 -28.76 11.92
N VAL A 699 -5.84 -28.97 13.22
CA VAL A 699 -4.62 -28.66 13.98
C VAL A 699 -3.74 -29.91 13.97
N LEU A 700 -2.68 -29.88 13.16
CA LEU A 700 -1.75 -30.99 12.95
C LEU A 700 -0.42 -30.71 13.65
N GLU A 701 0.28 -31.77 14.05
CA GLU A 701 1.55 -31.68 14.79
C GLU A 701 2.70 -32.29 13.99
N THR A 702 3.83 -31.59 13.96
CA THR A 702 5.07 -32.12 13.38
C THR A 702 5.79 -33.05 14.37
N ASN A 703 6.65 -33.94 13.88
CA ASN A 703 7.57 -34.63 14.77
C ASN A 703 8.65 -33.66 15.27
N PRO A 704 9.29 -33.94 16.43
CA PRO A 704 10.45 -33.18 16.88
C PRO A 704 11.54 -33.13 15.81
N GLY A 705 11.98 -31.91 15.46
CA GLY A 705 13.02 -31.69 14.45
C GLY A 705 12.55 -31.63 13.00
N GLU A 706 11.24 -31.76 12.71
CA GLU A 706 10.70 -31.48 11.38
C GLU A 706 10.62 -29.96 11.16
N ASN A 707 11.25 -29.45 10.10
CA ASN A 707 11.18 -28.04 9.70
C ASN A 707 10.04 -27.82 8.70
N PRO A 708 8.99 -27.05 9.03
CA PRO A 708 7.89 -26.83 8.11
C PRO A 708 8.27 -26.13 6.80
N TRP A 709 9.38 -25.39 6.81
CA TRP A 709 9.82 -24.58 5.68
C TRP A 709 10.95 -25.23 4.88
N ASP A 710 11.34 -26.47 5.18
CA ASP A 710 12.36 -27.15 4.39
C ASP A 710 11.79 -27.65 3.05
N LEU A 711 12.16 -26.98 1.97
CA LEU A 711 11.74 -27.26 0.60
C LEU A 711 12.76 -28.16 -0.15
N GLY A 712 13.85 -28.53 0.54
CA GLY A 712 15.05 -29.13 -0.04
C GLY A 712 16.09 -28.09 -0.49
N TYR A 713 17.37 -28.47 -0.44
CA TYR A 713 18.53 -27.59 -0.60
C TYR A 713 18.43 -26.54 -1.72
N ARG A 714 18.04 -26.95 -2.94
CA ARG A 714 17.95 -26.05 -4.09
C ARG A 714 16.82 -25.03 -3.96
N ARG A 715 15.63 -25.47 -3.52
CA ARG A 715 14.48 -24.57 -3.35
C ARG A 715 14.65 -23.67 -2.15
N ASN A 716 15.30 -24.15 -1.09
CA ASN A 716 15.70 -23.33 0.05
C ASN A 716 16.70 -22.23 -0.37
N TRP A 717 17.66 -22.57 -1.22
CA TRP A 717 18.55 -21.56 -1.81
C TRP A 717 17.78 -20.52 -2.62
N GLN A 718 16.91 -20.96 -3.51
CA GLN A 718 16.12 -20.07 -4.37
C GLN A 718 15.14 -19.20 -3.59
N SER A 719 14.57 -19.69 -2.49
CA SER A 719 13.64 -18.92 -1.66
C SER A 719 14.31 -17.71 -1.02
N VAL A 720 15.63 -17.78 -0.76
CA VAL A 720 16.41 -16.66 -0.21
C VAL A 720 17.13 -15.86 -1.28
N MET A 721 17.86 -16.52 -2.19
CA MET A 721 18.79 -15.86 -3.11
C MET A 721 18.14 -15.45 -4.43
N GLY A 722 17.00 -16.04 -4.79
CA GLY A 722 16.35 -15.86 -6.09
C GLY A 722 16.58 -17.03 -7.05
N THR A 723 15.80 -17.06 -8.13
CA THR A 723 15.91 -18.10 -9.17
C THR A 723 16.96 -17.80 -10.22
N ASN A 724 17.29 -16.52 -10.42
CA ASN A 724 18.30 -16.07 -11.37
C ASN A 724 19.70 -16.12 -10.73
N PRO A 725 20.69 -16.81 -11.34
CA PRO A 725 22.07 -16.80 -10.85
C PRO A 725 22.70 -15.41 -10.67
N LEU A 726 22.29 -14.42 -11.47
CA LEU A 726 22.74 -13.03 -11.30
C LEU A 726 22.30 -12.45 -9.95
N ASP A 727 21.14 -12.85 -9.45
CA ASP A 727 20.64 -12.40 -8.15
C ASP A 727 21.45 -12.98 -6.98
N TRP A 728 22.22 -14.04 -7.22
CA TRP A 728 23.08 -14.65 -6.20
C TRP A 728 24.34 -13.83 -5.96
N LEU A 729 24.82 -13.15 -7.01
CA LEU A 729 26.05 -12.36 -6.99
C LEU A 729 25.77 -10.86 -6.79
N LEU A 730 24.72 -10.33 -7.41
CA LEU A 730 24.47 -8.89 -7.45
C LEU A 730 23.48 -8.47 -6.34
N PRO A 731 23.78 -7.39 -5.58
CA PRO A 731 22.89 -6.87 -4.53
C PRO A 731 21.73 -6.01 -5.07
N ILE A 732 21.17 -6.37 -6.22
CA ILE A 732 20.15 -5.56 -6.92
C ILE A 732 18.76 -5.92 -6.40
N ARG A 733 18.34 -7.17 -6.61
CA ARG A 733 16.98 -7.63 -6.28
C ARG A 733 16.86 -8.09 -4.84
N HIS A 734 15.70 -7.79 -4.24
CA HIS A 734 15.30 -8.29 -2.93
C HIS A 734 15.21 -9.81 -2.90
N SER A 735 15.28 -10.36 -1.68
CA SER A 735 15.06 -11.79 -1.44
C SER A 735 13.61 -12.15 -1.75
N PRO A 736 13.31 -13.28 -2.42
CA PRO A 736 11.94 -13.76 -2.59
C PRO A 736 11.21 -13.98 -1.25
N CYS A 737 11.92 -14.16 -0.14
CA CYS A 737 11.34 -14.23 1.20
C CYS A 737 10.53 -12.99 1.61
N THR A 738 10.74 -11.83 0.96
CA THR A 738 9.94 -10.63 1.25
C THR A 738 8.59 -10.62 0.53
N ASN A 739 8.29 -11.64 -0.29
CA ASN A 739 6.99 -11.80 -0.92
C ASN A 739 6.08 -12.69 -0.07
N HIS A 740 4.97 -12.13 0.41
CA HIS A 740 4.01 -12.78 1.31
C HIS A 740 2.63 -13.02 0.64
N GLU A 741 2.56 -12.98 -0.69
CA GLU A 741 1.33 -13.12 -1.49
C GLU A 741 0.85 -14.57 -1.70
N ASN A 742 1.64 -15.56 -1.28
CA ASN A 742 1.27 -16.97 -1.40
C ASN A 742 0.01 -17.29 -0.56
N SER A 743 -1.00 -17.89 -1.22
CA SER A 743 -2.27 -18.29 -0.61
C SER A 743 -2.15 -19.55 0.25
N GLU A 744 -1.15 -20.42 0.00
CA GLU A 744 -0.93 -21.61 0.82
C GLU A 744 -0.49 -21.21 2.23
N SER A 745 0.58 -20.44 2.34
CA SER A 745 1.23 -20.05 3.60
C SER A 745 2.12 -18.82 3.35
N ILE A 746 2.47 -18.08 4.40
CA ILE A 746 3.30 -16.86 4.24
C ILE A 746 4.72 -17.17 3.76
N TYR A 747 5.27 -18.33 4.15
CA TYR A 747 6.49 -18.91 3.58
C TYR A 747 6.15 -20.34 3.16
N PRO A 748 6.55 -20.79 1.95
CA PRO A 748 6.16 -22.10 1.42
C PRO A 748 6.39 -23.26 2.41
N MET A 749 5.44 -24.21 2.45
CA MET A 749 5.46 -25.40 3.33
C MET A 749 5.06 -26.71 2.62
N ASP A 750 4.86 -26.66 1.29
CA ASP A 750 4.38 -27.75 0.44
C ASP A 750 4.84 -29.17 0.85
N CYS A 751 6.14 -29.37 1.08
CA CYS A 751 6.70 -30.68 1.43
C CYS A 751 6.18 -31.26 2.74
N ILE A 752 6.17 -30.46 3.81
CA ILE A 752 5.72 -30.94 5.13
C ILE A 752 4.19 -31.06 5.15
N LEU A 753 3.49 -30.19 4.43
CA LEU A 753 2.03 -30.18 4.43
C LEU A 753 1.48 -31.46 3.80
N ASP A 754 2.07 -31.91 2.70
CA ASP A 754 1.68 -33.18 2.08
C ASP A 754 2.01 -34.39 2.97
N GLN A 755 3.16 -34.37 3.67
CA GLN A 755 3.51 -35.41 4.64
C GLN A 755 2.54 -35.46 5.82
N LEU A 756 2.17 -34.30 6.37
CA LEU A 756 1.21 -34.20 7.48
C LEU A 756 -0.19 -34.59 7.03
N ARG A 757 -0.63 -34.16 5.84
CA ARG A 757 -1.89 -34.60 5.26
C ARG A 757 -1.93 -36.11 5.16
N SER A 758 -0.89 -36.75 4.62
CA SER A 758 -0.78 -38.21 4.57
C SER A 758 -0.81 -38.85 5.96
N ARG A 759 0.00 -38.35 6.92
CA ARG A 759 0.09 -38.86 8.30
C ARG A 759 -1.25 -38.84 9.04
N TYR A 760 -2.03 -37.79 8.84
CA TYR A 760 -3.34 -37.60 9.48
C TYR A 760 -4.52 -38.05 8.61
N GLY A 761 -4.24 -38.68 7.45
CA GLY A 761 -5.23 -39.22 6.52
C GLY A 761 -6.16 -38.17 5.91
N LEU A 762 -5.61 -37.00 5.58
CA LEU A 762 -6.23 -35.94 4.79
C LEU A 762 -5.82 -36.08 3.32
N PRO A 763 -6.65 -35.63 2.36
CA PRO A 763 -6.30 -35.65 0.94
C PRO A 763 -5.06 -34.79 0.65
N THR A 764 -4.19 -35.26 -0.23
CA THR A 764 -3.00 -34.55 -0.70
C THR A 764 -3.37 -33.50 -1.75
N GLY A 765 -2.79 -32.30 -1.65
CA GLY A 765 -3.14 -31.14 -2.49
C GLY A 765 -4.14 -30.17 -1.85
N PRO A 766 -4.22 -28.91 -2.33
CA PRO A 766 -5.24 -27.96 -1.91
C PRO A 766 -6.64 -28.53 -2.23
N PRO A 767 -7.69 -28.16 -1.47
CA PRO A 767 -9.05 -28.60 -1.80
C PRO A 767 -9.33 -28.25 -3.26
N SER A 768 -9.68 -29.26 -4.07
CA SER A 768 -9.85 -29.12 -5.51
C SER A 768 -10.82 -27.98 -5.85
N ASP A 769 -10.47 -27.20 -6.86
CA ASP A 769 -11.25 -26.06 -7.37
C ASP A 769 -12.69 -26.43 -7.75
N GLU A 770 -13.07 -27.71 -7.87
CA GLU A 770 -14.47 -28.09 -8.04
C GLU A 770 -15.35 -27.70 -6.84
N ASN A 771 -14.82 -27.69 -5.61
CA ASN A 771 -15.58 -27.20 -4.45
C ASN A 771 -15.59 -25.67 -4.37
N THR A 772 -14.55 -24.99 -4.87
CA THR A 772 -14.52 -23.52 -5.02
C THR A 772 -15.46 -23.05 -6.14
N VAL A 773 -15.58 -23.84 -7.22
CA VAL A 773 -16.48 -23.61 -8.35
C VAL A 773 -17.93 -23.99 -8.01
N MET A 774 -18.17 -24.98 -7.15
CA MET A 774 -19.51 -25.25 -6.59
C MET A 774 -19.96 -24.13 -5.63
N GLU A 775 -19.06 -23.54 -4.84
CA GLU A 775 -19.37 -22.36 -4.02
C GLU A 775 -19.74 -21.13 -4.87
N MET A 776 -19.20 -20.99 -6.10
CA MET A 776 -19.62 -19.95 -7.04
C MET A 776 -20.89 -20.29 -7.84
N ARG A 777 -21.22 -21.58 -8.04
CA ARG A 777 -22.44 -21.99 -8.73
C ARG A 777 -23.70 -21.91 -7.85
N GLY A 778 -23.56 -22.06 -6.52
CA GLY A 778 -24.65 -21.82 -5.56
C GLY A 778 -25.03 -20.34 -5.41
N LEU A 779 -24.27 -19.41 -6.01
CA LEU A 779 -24.59 -17.97 -6.08
C LEU A 779 -25.41 -17.58 -7.32
N ARG A 780 -25.79 -18.56 -8.17
CA ARG A 780 -26.62 -18.33 -9.38
C ARG A 780 -27.94 -19.12 -9.39
N SER A 781 -28.35 -19.70 -8.26
CA SER A 781 -29.65 -20.37 -8.10
C SER A 781 -30.51 -19.68 -7.05
#